data_AF-A0A2E9BFZ6-F1
#
_entry.id   AF-A0A2E9BFZ6-F1
#
_cell.length_a   1.000
_cell.length_b   1.000
_cell.length_c   1.000
_cell.angle_alpha   90.00
_cell.angle_beta   90.00
_cell.angle_gamma   90.00
#
_symmetry.space_group_name_H-M   'P 1'
#
loop_
_entity.id
_entity.type
_entity.pdbx_description
1 polymer ?
#
loop_
_entity_poly.entity_id
_entity_poly.type
_entity_poly.pdbx_seq_one_letter_code
_entity_poly.pdbx_strand_id
1 'polypeptide(L)'
;MSEEIWVIISFLVFMLLFAGVGMASIRVKKDTTDDYLVAGRGMHPALAALSAVSTWNSGYMFIGFIGFMWLMGYSAIWISIISTIGQLVAWIWLYKYIQNEGNERNIRSLSSLVANVKGAPEAKMAAICSVAFLLIYAGAQLSSGGKALFAMLDWAEWIGIIIGFVLVVAYCYAGGIRASIWTDAAQSCVMIVGSTLLCYVALTEVGWFSGLHSSLNSIDPALTSITPPDLELGFSMWVFAFFLGGLGVAGQPQVVSRIMTLESEEDRKQACIWFFVWQTPFLALMIIIGLASRVIFPESGSFDPELALPLLAMDVLGPFWVGLILASIFAATMSTADSQVLACTAAITDDLFPEWSTDHKKTKITTMVMAFVATCLSLGAYFSGNNSVFSLVVLAVYGLGGMFIPLIIVRMSGFKPSSQHSMVMMTSALVAVITWRILGLNVHIFESVPGMGAAFIAHFIMVFSKQDPWLEKLPSQDKMVAIGVGILLLIIPLEYYYANNAPTSMSSSEPEPDSMWKLTIEGEYIWTEETIFIPDGTTETFYFDVPYDAVGIDFTLNYSESNEGGVFTTCDDIQTSHDISELSSEFNNGPGLNDLSGKLCGTNDLGTLATYPNFAENDTYENHMKNIERLQVEKQDSSLAFNIQIDADTGTPLNGDNGEEISISYMYFRYVSHNLTQIK
;
A
#
# COMPACT_ATOMS: atom_id res chain seq x y z
N MET A 1 27.60 -6.91 16.52
CA MET A 1 26.40 -6.05 16.38
C MET A 1 25.52 -6.76 15.38
N SER A 2 24.24 -6.97 15.67
CA SER A 2 23.30 -7.59 14.72
C SER A 2 23.20 -6.73 13.46
N GLU A 3 22.88 -7.36 12.33
CA GLU A 3 22.69 -6.69 11.04
C GLU A 3 21.63 -5.58 11.14
N GLU A 4 20.55 -5.86 11.86
CA GLU A 4 19.49 -4.89 12.19
C GLU A 4 20.01 -3.57 12.80
N ILE A 5 20.99 -3.63 13.71
CA ILE A 5 21.54 -2.42 14.33
C ILE A 5 22.20 -1.52 13.28
N TRP A 6 22.85 -2.09 12.25
CA TRP A 6 23.45 -1.30 11.17
C TRP A 6 22.39 -0.67 10.27
N VAL A 7 21.28 -1.36 10.02
CA VAL A 7 20.12 -0.80 9.30
C VAL A 7 19.62 0.44 10.05
N ILE A 8 19.37 0.30 11.35
CA ILE A 8 18.86 1.38 12.21
C ILE A 8 19.84 2.55 12.28
N ILE A 9 21.15 2.30 12.48
CA ILE A 9 22.16 3.35 12.52
C ILE A 9 22.19 4.13 11.20
N SER A 10 22.23 3.42 10.07
CA SER A 10 22.23 4.05 8.74
C SER A 10 20.98 4.90 8.53
N PHE A 11 19.80 4.33 8.81
CA PHE A 11 18.52 5.03 8.75
C PHE A 11 18.56 6.31 9.58
N LEU A 12 18.88 6.23 10.88
CA LEU A 12 18.91 7.39 11.78
C LEU A 12 19.89 8.47 11.34
N VAL A 13 21.05 8.11 10.77
CA VAL A 13 22.02 9.09 10.24
C VAL A 13 21.39 9.93 9.14
N PHE A 14 20.70 9.32 8.17
CA PHE A 14 20.03 10.07 7.11
C PHE A 14 18.83 10.87 7.63
N MET A 15 18.06 10.32 8.57
CA MET A 15 16.94 11.04 9.19
C MET A 15 17.39 12.30 9.94
N LEU A 16 18.50 12.20 10.69
CA LEU A 16 19.12 13.35 11.37
C LEU A 16 19.68 14.36 10.38
N LEU A 17 20.24 13.92 9.25
CA LEU A 17 20.67 14.80 8.17
C LEU A 17 19.49 15.61 7.62
N PHE A 18 18.37 14.96 7.29
CA PHE A 18 17.17 15.65 6.79
C PHE A 18 16.62 16.63 7.82
N ALA A 19 16.47 16.21 9.07
CA ALA A 19 16.03 17.09 10.15
C ALA A 19 16.97 18.30 10.31
N GLY A 20 18.29 18.09 10.23
CA GLY A 20 19.30 19.15 10.27
C GLY A 20 19.16 20.18 9.15
N VAL A 21 18.95 19.72 7.92
CA VAL A 21 18.71 20.59 6.75
C VAL A 21 17.41 21.38 6.91
N GLY A 22 16.33 20.73 7.34
CA GLY A 22 15.04 21.39 7.59
C GLY A 22 15.15 22.46 8.68
N MET A 23 15.80 22.15 9.80
CA MET A 23 16.04 23.11 10.88
C MET A 23 16.94 24.28 10.45
N ALA A 24 17.84 24.10 9.48
CA ALA A 24 18.68 25.19 8.99
C ALA A 24 17.87 26.31 8.32
N SER A 25 16.71 25.99 7.74
CA SER A 25 15.80 26.98 7.13
C SER A 25 15.24 27.99 8.14
N ILE A 26 15.18 27.62 9.43
CA ILE A 26 14.69 28.49 10.52
C ILE A 26 15.55 29.75 10.65
N ARG A 27 16.83 29.69 10.26
CA ARG A 27 17.76 30.83 10.34
C ARG A 27 17.47 31.93 9.34
N VAL A 28 16.70 31.64 8.28
CA VAL A 28 16.43 32.58 7.17
C VAL A 28 14.95 32.86 6.96
N LYS A 29 14.06 32.16 7.68
CA LYS A 29 12.61 32.33 7.55
C LYS A 29 12.14 33.68 8.09
N LYS A 30 10.98 34.12 7.61
CA LYS A 30 10.22 35.26 8.13
C LYS A 30 8.92 34.76 8.77
N ASP A 31 8.51 35.36 9.89
CA ASP A 31 7.28 34.97 10.59
C ASP A 31 6.03 35.58 9.93
N THR A 32 5.79 35.22 8.66
CA THR A 32 4.62 35.64 7.88
C THR A 32 3.98 34.44 7.19
N THR A 33 2.68 34.50 6.92
CA THR A 33 1.97 33.45 6.17
C THR A 33 2.49 33.29 4.74
N ASP A 34 2.98 34.38 4.13
CA ASP A 34 3.55 34.34 2.78
C ASP A 34 4.90 33.60 2.73
N ASP A 35 5.79 33.84 3.68
CA ASP A 35 7.04 33.06 3.78
C ASP A 35 6.76 31.60 4.14
N TYR A 36 5.78 31.36 5.01
CA TYR A 36 5.42 30.03 5.47
C TYR A 36 4.81 29.14 4.37
N LEU A 37 3.98 29.70 3.48
CA LEU A 37 3.27 28.92 2.45
C LEU A 37 3.92 28.98 1.07
N VAL A 38 4.65 30.04 0.72
CA VAL A 38 5.29 30.19 -0.62
C VAL A 38 6.73 30.72 -0.57
N ALA A 39 7.39 30.68 0.59
CA ALA A 39 8.79 31.08 0.78
C ALA A 39 9.12 32.50 0.28
N GLY A 40 8.13 33.40 0.27
CA GLY A 40 8.29 34.77 -0.22
C GLY A 40 8.59 34.86 -1.73
N ARG A 41 8.34 33.80 -2.50
CA ARG A 41 8.50 33.72 -3.96
C ARG A 41 9.91 33.96 -4.50
N GLY A 42 10.94 33.74 -3.68
CA GLY A 42 12.34 33.91 -4.06
C GLY A 42 13.14 32.60 -3.97
N MET A 43 12.51 31.44 -4.23
CA MET A 43 13.20 30.17 -4.14
C MET A 43 14.09 29.92 -5.36
N HIS A 44 15.29 29.38 -5.14
CA HIS A 44 16.16 29.03 -6.25
C HIS A 44 15.52 27.94 -7.14
N PRO A 45 15.51 28.08 -8.47
CA PRO A 45 14.81 27.17 -9.39
C PRO A 45 15.13 25.70 -9.21
N ALA A 46 16.41 25.37 -9.01
CA ALA A 46 16.86 24.00 -8.78
C ALA A 46 16.25 23.38 -7.51
N LEU A 47 16.17 24.13 -6.40
CA LEU A 47 15.61 23.64 -5.14
C LEU A 47 14.10 23.43 -5.27
N ALA A 48 13.40 24.39 -5.87
CA ALA A 48 11.96 24.26 -6.13
C ALA A 48 11.64 23.07 -7.04
N ALA A 49 12.47 22.82 -8.06
CA ALA A 49 12.31 21.69 -8.97
C ALA A 49 12.58 20.34 -8.31
N LEU A 50 13.67 20.23 -7.54
CA LEU A 50 13.99 19.01 -6.79
C LEU A 50 12.93 18.71 -5.72
N SER A 51 12.37 19.75 -5.10
CA SER A 51 11.21 19.60 -4.22
C SER A 51 9.97 19.14 -4.98
N ALA A 52 9.61 19.80 -6.08
CA ALA A 52 8.45 19.43 -6.89
C ALA A 52 8.51 17.99 -7.40
N VAL A 53 9.69 17.53 -7.84
CA VAL A 53 9.89 16.16 -8.35
C VAL A 53 9.91 15.13 -7.21
N SER A 54 10.52 15.44 -6.08
CA SER A 54 10.49 14.57 -4.88
C SER A 54 9.06 14.37 -4.40
N THR A 55 8.32 15.47 -4.22
CA THR A 55 6.90 15.47 -3.83
C THR A 55 6.03 14.70 -4.83
N TRP A 56 6.33 14.76 -6.14
CA TRP A 56 5.57 14.06 -7.17
C TRP A 56 5.80 12.55 -7.16
N ASN A 57 7.05 12.09 -7.05
CA ASN A 57 7.32 10.65 -7.04
C ASN A 57 6.77 10.01 -5.76
N SER A 58 6.96 10.67 -4.62
CA SER A 58 6.37 10.26 -3.34
C SER A 58 6.69 8.81 -2.92
N GLY A 59 6.14 8.36 -1.79
CA GLY A 59 6.12 6.94 -1.41
C GLY A 59 5.42 6.04 -2.43
N TYR A 60 4.51 6.61 -3.24
CA TYR A 60 3.90 5.90 -4.37
C TYR A 60 4.97 5.28 -5.28
N MET A 61 6.02 6.03 -5.62
CA MET A 61 7.00 5.53 -6.58
C MET A 61 7.78 4.33 -6.04
N PHE A 62 8.06 4.29 -4.73
CA PHE A 62 8.82 3.23 -4.08
C PHE A 62 8.00 2.00 -3.72
N ILE A 63 6.71 2.19 -3.44
CA ILE A 63 5.83 1.15 -2.91
C ILE A 63 4.77 0.79 -3.95
N GLY A 64 3.84 1.71 -4.25
CA GLY A 64 2.73 1.44 -5.16
C GLY A 64 3.13 1.18 -6.61
N PHE A 65 4.01 2.02 -7.18
CA PHE A 65 4.46 1.88 -8.57
C PHE A 65 5.33 0.65 -8.77
N ILE A 66 6.16 0.29 -7.79
CA ILE A 66 6.93 -0.95 -7.85
C ILE A 66 5.98 -2.15 -7.83
N GLY A 67 5.00 -2.18 -6.93
CA GLY A 67 4.00 -3.24 -6.92
C GLY A 67 3.23 -3.35 -8.25
N PHE A 68 2.86 -2.20 -8.83
CA PHE A 68 2.23 -2.17 -10.15
C PHE A 68 3.14 -2.68 -11.28
N MET A 69 4.42 -2.30 -11.28
CA MET A 69 5.43 -2.81 -12.23
C MET A 69 5.67 -4.32 -12.06
N TRP A 70 5.68 -4.79 -10.82
CA TRP A 70 5.83 -6.20 -10.48
C TRP A 70 4.67 -7.02 -11.05
N LEU A 71 3.44 -6.50 -10.96
CA LEU A 71 2.24 -7.13 -11.51
C LEU A 71 2.22 -7.08 -13.05
N MET A 72 2.46 -5.91 -13.65
CA MET A 72 2.17 -5.66 -15.07
C MET A 72 3.35 -5.91 -16.02
N GLY A 73 4.57 -6.04 -15.51
CA GLY A 73 5.77 -6.21 -16.34
C GLY A 73 6.02 -5.04 -17.31
N TYR A 74 6.42 -5.37 -18.54
CA TYR A 74 6.81 -4.40 -19.57
C TYR A 74 5.67 -3.49 -20.00
N SER A 75 4.43 -3.94 -19.92
CA SER A 75 3.26 -3.14 -20.31
C SER A 75 3.16 -1.86 -19.46
N ALA A 76 3.60 -1.88 -18.20
CA ALA A 76 3.59 -0.70 -17.36
C ALA A 76 4.56 0.41 -17.84
N ILE A 77 5.45 0.19 -18.81
CA ILE A 77 6.31 1.25 -19.36
C ILE A 77 5.53 2.44 -19.95
N TRP A 78 4.30 2.21 -20.42
CA TRP A 78 3.44 3.26 -20.98
C TRP A 78 3.08 4.34 -19.97
N ILE A 79 2.88 4.00 -18.70
CA ILE A 79 2.65 5.01 -17.65
C ILE A 79 3.83 5.97 -17.58
N SER A 80 5.05 5.45 -17.73
CA SER A 80 6.29 6.21 -17.55
C SER A 80 6.50 7.17 -18.72
N ILE A 81 6.45 6.66 -19.95
CA ILE A 81 6.70 7.45 -21.15
C ILE A 81 5.60 8.49 -21.35
N ILE A 82 4.34 8.07 -21.27
CA ILE A 82 3.21 8.91 -21.67
C ILE A 82 2.84 9.91 -20.58
N SER A 83 2.96 9.53 -19.30
CA SER A 83 2.84 10.50 -18.19
C SER A 83 3.95 11.55 -18.26
N THR A 84 5.19 11.16 -18.61
CA THR A 84 6.30 12.13 -18.77
C THR A 84 6.00 13.14 -19.89
N ILE A 85 5.42 12.69 -21.00
CA ILE A 85 4.97 13.60 -22.08
C ILE A 85 3.86 14.54 -21.57
N GLY A 86 2.86 14.01 -20.86
CA GLY A 86 1.81 14.83 -20.24
C GLY A 86 2.36 15.88 -19.27
N GLN A 87 3.33 15.49 -18.44
CA GLN A 87 4.03 16.40 -17.52
C GLN A 87 4.82 17.47 -18.28
N LEU A 88 5.50 17.11 -19.38
CA LEU A 88 6.25 18.07 -20.20
C LEU A 88 5.30 19.13 -20.79
N VAL A 89 4.16 18.69 -21.30
CA VAL A 89 3.09 19.58 -21.79
C VAL A 89 2.58 20.50 -20.67
N ALA A 90 2.35 19.94 -19.48
CA ALA A 90 1.96 20.72 -18.30
C ALA A 90 3.02 21.77 -17.93
N TRP A 91 4.30 21.42 -17.97
CA TRP A 91 5.41 22.35 -17.77
C TRP A 91 5.48 23.45 -18.80
N ILE A 92 5.29 23.17 -20.08
CA ILE A 92 5.40 24.21 -21.11
C ILE A 92 4.23 25.19 -21.02
N TRP A 93 3.00 24.71 -20.79
CA TRP A 93 1.78 25.53 -20.88
C TRP A 93 1.09 25.79 -19.54
N LEU A 94 0.73 24.75 -18.79
CA LEU A 94 -0.10 24.89 -17.60
C LEU A 94 0.65 25.56 -16.45
N TYR A 95 1.88 25.15 -16.15
CA TYR A 95 2.69 25.78 -15.11
C TYR A 95 3.07 27.22 -15.45
N LYS A 96 3.16 27.57 -16.74
CA LYS A 96 3.33 28.97 -17.15
C LYS A 96 2.12 29.81 -16.74
N TYR A 97 0.92 29.32 -17.06
CA TYR A 97 -0.33 29.99 -16.69
C TYR A 97 -0.49 30.09 -15.15
N ILE A 98 -0.27 28.98 -14.44
CA ILE A 98 -0.38 28.89 -12.98
C ILE A 98 0.60 29.85 -12.28
N GLN A 99 1.86 29.91 -12.72
CA GLN A 99 2.86 30.81 -12.14
C GLN A 99 2.45 32.28 -12.34
N ASN A 100 2.08 32.65 -13.57
CA ASN A 100 1.72 34.03 -13.90
C ASN A 100 0.51 34.48 -13.08
N GLU A 101 -0.57 33.70 -13.05
CA GLU A 101 -1.76 34.00 -12.25
C GLU A 101 -1.44 34.01 -10.75
N GLY A 102 -0.60 33.09 -10.29
CA GLY A 102 -0.13 33.01 -8.91
C GLY A 102 0.56 34.29 -8.45
N ASN A 103 1.45 34.83 -9.29
CA ASN A 103 2.21 36.03 -9.02
C ASN A 103 1.37 37.30 -9.18
N GLU A 104 0.62 37.44 -10.28
CA GLU A 104 -0.21 38.62 -10.56
C GLU A 104 -1.32 38.83 -9.52
N ARG A 105 -1.88 37.74 -8.99
CA ARG A 105 -3.00 37.78 -8.05
C ARG A 105 -2.59 37.50 -6.60
N ASN A 106 -1.30 37.32 -6.34
CA ASN A 106 -0.74 37.01 -5.04
C ASN A 106 -1.43 35.80 -4.37
N ILE A 107 -1.61 34.73 -5.13
CA ILE A 107 -2.26 33.49 -4.70
C ILE A 107 -1.21 32.54 -4.09
N ARG A 108 -1.65 31.75 -3.10
CA ARG A 108 -0.82 30.73 -2.42
C ARG A 108 -1.42 29.33 -2.46
N SER A 109 -2.62 29.17 -3.02
CA SER A 109 -3.37 27.92 -3.10
C SER A 109 -3.87 27.70 -4.52
N LEU A 110 -3.73 26.47 -5.03
CA LEU A 110 -4.29 26.08 -6.32
C LEU A 110 -5.82 26.25 -6.35
N SER A 111 -6.50 26.06 -5.22
CA SER A 111 -7.95 26.23 -5.13
C SER A 111 -8.39 27.67 -5.44
N SER A 112 -7.56 28.69 -5.19
CA SER A 112 -7.90 30.07 -5.54
C SER A 112 -7.88 30.33 -7.06
N LEU A 113 -7.14 29.53 -7.84
CA LEU A 113 -7.03 29.71 -9.30
C LEU A 113 -8.33 29.37 -10.04
N VAL A 114 -9.24 28.64 -9.39
CA VAL A 114 -10.56 28.29 -9.96
C VAL A 114 -11.60 29.40 -9.83
N ALA A 115 -11.26 30.50 -9.17
CA ALA A 115 -12.14 31.66 -8.98
C ALA A 115 -11.49 32.93 -9.51
N ASN A 116 -12.29 33.98 -9.72
CA ASN A 116 -11.75 35.33 -10.00
C ASN A 116 -11.56 36.16 -8.74
N VAL A 117 -12.29 35.84 -7.67
CA VAL A 117 -12.32 36.59 -6.41
C VAL A 117 -12.00 35.65 -5.25
N LYS A 118 -11.19 36.12 -4.30
CA LYS A 118 -10.83 35.36 -3.11
C LYS A 118 -12.08 35.02 -2.28
N GLY A 119 -12.19 33.77 -1.85
CA GLY A 119 -13.33 33.30 -1.04
C GLY A 119 -14.63 33.08 -1.82
N ALA A 120 -14.59 33.09 -3.16
CA ALA A 120 -15.77 32.77 -3.98
C ALA A 120 -16.25 31.32 -3.74
N PRO A 121 -17.54 31.01 -3.96
CA PRO A 121 -18.09 29.68 -3.70
C PRO A 121 -17.34 28.54 -4.39
N GLU A 122 -16.89 28.76 -5.63
CA GLU A 122 -16.11 27.78 -6.39
C GLU A 122 -14.71 27.55 -5.81
N ALA A 123 -14.04 28.58 -5.28
CA ALA A 123 -12.76 28.40 -4.58
C ALA A 123 -12.94 27.62 -3.28
N LYS A 124 -14.02 27.87 -2.53
CA LYS A 124 -14.35 27.13 -1.31
C LYS A 124 -14.64 25.66 -1.60
N MET A 125 -15.43 25.37 -2.64
CA MET A 125 -15.68 23.99 -3.08
C MET A 125 -14.36 23.30 -3.48
N ALA A 126 -13.54 23.95 -4.30
CA ALA A 126 -12.24 23.43 -4.70
C ALA A 126 -11.33 23.17 -3.49
N ALA A 127 -11.34 24.04 -2.48
CA ALA A 127 -10.57 23.89 -1.26
C ALA A 127 -11.03 22.70 -0.41
N ILE A 128 -12.35 22.52 -0.22
CA ILE A 128 -12.91 21.37 0.50
C ILE A 128 -12.52 20.07 -0.18
N CYS A 129 -12.71 19.99 -1.50
CA CYS A 129 -12.33 18.81 -2.27
C CYS A 129 -10.81 18.57 -2.25
N SER A 130 -10.02 19.64 -2.36
CA SER A 130 -8.54 19.55 -2.26
C SER A 130 -8.11 18.97 -0.93
N VAL A 131 -8.63 19.50 0.18
CA VAL A 131 -8.31 19.02 1.53
C VAL A 131 -8.68 17.54 1.66
N ALA A 132 -9.86 17.12 1.18
CA ALA A 132 -10.28 15.72 1.26
C ALA A 132 -9.31 14.77 0.54
N PHE A 133 -8.99 15.02 -0.74
CA PHE A 133 -8.10 14.14 -1.51
C PHE A 133 -6.64 14.23 -1.05
N LEU A 134 -6.15 15.41 -0.68
CA LEU A 134 -4.79 15.58 -0.17
C LEU A 134 -4.58 14.87 1.17
N LEU A 135 -5.58 14.84 2.05
CA LEU A 135 -5.49 14.12 3.33
C LEU A 135 -5.54 12.60 3.14
N ILE A 136 -6.32 12.09 2.19
CA ILE A 136 -6.28 10.67 1.79
C ILE A 136 -4.88 10.31 1.26
N TYR A 137 -4.35 11.15 0.37
CA TYR A 137 -3.01 10.95 -0.19
C TYR A 137 -1.94 11.03 0.91
N ALA A 138 -1.99 12.01 1.81
CA ALA A 138 -1.07 12.12 2.95
C ALA A 138 -1.14 10.90 3.87
N GLY A 139 -2.35 10.37 4.09
CA GLY A 139 -2.52 9.11 4.82
C GLY A 139 -1.81 7.95 4.14
N ALA A 140 -1.95 7.81 2.82
CA ALA A 140 -1.26 6.79 2.02
C ALA A 140 0.28 6.94 2.06
N GLN A 141 0.79 8.18 2.16
CA GLN A 141 2.24 8.41 2.32
C GLN A 141 2.76 7.90 3.65
N LEU A 142 2.04 8.17 4.74
CA LEU A 142 2.41 7.65 6.06
C LEU A 142 2.34 6.11 6.09
N SER A 143 1.32 5.52 5.47
CA SER A 143 1.19 4.05 5.33
C SER A 143 2.35 3.45 4.52
N SER A 144 2.80 4.12 3.47
CA SER A 144 3.97 3.69 2.69
C SER A 144 5.25 3.63 3.54
N GLY A 145 5.47 4.58 4.45
CA GLY A 145 6.57 4.52 5.42
C GLY A 145 6.41 3.40 6.44
N GLY A 146 5.17 3.15 6.88
CA GLY A 146 4.81 2.01 7.74
C GLY A 146 5.14 0.65 7.12
N LYS A 147 4.68 0.41 5.89
CA LYS A 147 4.96 -0.82 5.12
C LYS A 147 6.47 -1.08 4.96
N ALA A 148 7.26 -0.03 4.72
CA ALA A 148 8.71 -0.16 4.60
C ALA A 148 9.38 -0.58 5.92
N LEU A 149 8.96 -0.02 7.06
CA LEU A 149 9.48 -0.47 8.36
C LEU A 149 9.07 -1.91 8.68
N PHE A 150 7.84 -2.27 8.36
CA PHE A 150 7.35 -3.64 8.53
C PHE A 150 8.20 -4.63 7.72
N ALA A 151 8.38 -4.40 6.42
CA ALA A 151 9.14 -5.32 5.58
C ALA A 151 10.65 -5.39 5.90
N MET A 152 11.25 -4.33 6.44
CA MET A 152 12.72 -4.25 6.59
C MET A 152 13.20 -4.47 8.03
N LEU A 153 12.34 -4.23 9.03
CA LEU A 153 12.69 -4.34 10.45
C LEU A 153 11.69 -5.18 11.25
N ASP A 154 10.64 -5.72 10.62
CA ASP A 154 9.54 -6.45 11.27
C ASP A 154 8.83 -5.62 12.36
N TRP A 155 8.82 -4.29 12.20
CA TRP A 155 8.12 -3.38 13.10
C TRP A 155 6.68 -3.21 12.64
N ALA A 156 5.74 -3.18 13.60
CA ALA A 156 4.34 -2.93 13.27
C ALA A 156 4.17 -1.63 12.45
N GLU A 157 3.39 -1.68 11.35
CA GLU A 157 3.27 -0.57 10.38
C GLU A 157 2.90 0.77 11.04
N TRP A 158 2.07 0.73 12.08
CA TRP A 158 1.64 1.93 12.81
C TRP A 158 2.81 2.70 13.45
N ILE A 159 3.91 2.03 13.79
CA ILE A 159 5.12 2.68 14.31
C ILE A 159 5.70 3.61 13.24
N GLY A 160 5.76 3.16 11.99
CA GLY A 160 6.23 3.98 10.87
C GLY A 160 5.34 5.16 10.55
N ILE A 161 4.02 4.97 10.67
CA ILE A 161 3.03 6.05 10.54
C ILE A 161 3.30 7.14 11.58
N ILE A 162 3.55 6.77 12.84
CA ILE A 162 3.84 7.73 13.92
C ILE A 162 5.20 8.42 13.73
N ILE A 163 6.23 7.70 13.31
CA ILE A 163 7.54 8.28 12.98
C ILE A 163 7.38 9.34 11.88
N GLY A 164 6.66 9.00 10.80
CA GLY A 164 6.35 9.93 9.71
C GLY A 164 5.64 11.19 10.20
N PHE A 165 4.61 11.04 11.05
CA PHE A 165 3.90 12.17 11.65
C PHE A 165 4.83 13.10 12.45
N VAL A 166 5.63 12.54 13.35
CA VAL A 166 6.54 13.33 14.21
C VAL A 166 7.50 14.14 13.35
N LEU A 167 8.05 13.54 12.31
CA LEU A 167 9.04 14.18 11.45
C LEU A 167 8.42 15.29 10.60
N VAL A 168 7.29 15.02 9.94
CA VAL A 168 6.52 16.02 9.19
C VAL A 168 6.20 17.21 10.11
N VAL A 169 5.68 16.98 11.31
CA VAL A 169 5.38 18.07 12.25
C VAL A 169 6.64 18.84 12.66
N ALA A 170 7.74 18.14 12.97
CA ALA A 170 8.95 18.75 13.52
C ALA A 170 9.52 19.87 12.64
N TYR A 171 9.66 19.64 11.33
CA TYR A 171 10.24 20.64 10.44
C TYR A 171 9.21 21.51 9.71
N CYS A 172 8.01 21.01 9.37
CA CYS A 172 6.97 21.84 8.73
C CYS A 172 6.48 22.94 9.65
N TYR A 173 6.22 22.62 10.92
CA TYR A 173 5.83 23.63 11.89
C TYR A 173 6.94 24.68 12.08
N ALA A 174 8.21 24.27 11.99
CA ALA A 174 9.31 25.17 12.26
C ALA A 174 9.57 26.15 11.10
N GLY A 175 9.59 25.68 9.85
CA GLY A 175 10.01 26.49 8.69
C GLY A 175 9.09 26.46 7.46
N GLY A 176 7.89 25.86 7.55
CA GLY A 176 6.91 25.87 6.48
C GLY A 176 7.43 25.27 5.16
N ILE A 177 6.98 25.82 4.04
CA ILE A 177 7.39 25.36 2.71
C ILE A 177 8.89 25.52 2.45
N ARG A 178 9.56 26.50 3.10
CA ARG A 178 11.01 26.68 2.95
C ARG A 178 11.78 25.51 3.56
N ALA A 179 11.38 25.06 4.76
CA ALA A 179 11.96 23.87 5.37
C ALA A 179 11.75 22.65 4.47
N SER A 180 10.51 22.45 4.02
CA SER A 180 10.13 21.35 3.13
C SER A 180 10.96 21.36 1.84
N ILE A 181 11.05 22.49 1.11
CA ILE A 181 11.86 22.55 -0.12
C ILE A 181 13.34 22.20 0.12
N TRP A 182 13.91 22.63 1.25
CA TRP A 182 15.31 22.32 1.57
C TRP A 182 15.50 20.85 1.92
N THR A 183 14.60 20.27 2.71
CA THR A 183 14.63 18.83 3.01
C THR A 183 14.44 18.00 1.75
N ASP A 184 13.47 18.35 0.91
CA ASP A 184 13.16 17.62 -0.32
C ASP A 184 14.35 17.62 -1.29
N ALA A 185 15.06 18.74 -1.40
CA ALA A 185 16.27 18.80 -2.23
C ALA A 185 17.35 17.84 -1.72
N ALA A 186 17.61 17.80 -0.40
CA ALA A 186 18.57 16.86 0.17
C ALA A 186 18.10 15.39 0.04
N GLN A 187 16.81 15.15 0.26
CA GLN A 187 16.15 13.85 0.15
C GLN A 187 16.20 13.31 -1.28
N SER A 188 15.98 14.16 -2.29
CA SER A 188 16.04 13.80 -3.70
C SER A 188 17.42 13.26 -4.11
N CYS A 189 18.49 13.75 -3.49
CA CYS A 189 19.84 13.25 -3.68
C CYS A 189 20.01 11.85 -3.08
N VAL A 190 19.47 11.60 -1.88
CA VAL A 190 19.55 10.28 -1.24
C VAL A 190 18.73 9.26 -2.02
N MET A 191 17.52 9.64 -2.46
CA MET A 191 16.65 8.78 -3.28
C MET A 191 17.34 8.33 -4.56
N ILE A 192 17.95 9.25 -5.33
CA ILE A 192 18.57 8.87 -6.61
C ILE A 192 19.83 8.02 -6.39
N VAL A 193 20.62 8.30 -5.35
CA VAL A 193 21.82 7.50 -5.01
C VAL A 193 21.42 6.10 -4.56
N GLY A 194 20.44 5.99 -3.66
CA GLY A 194 19.94 4.72 -3.16
C GLY A 194 19.35 3.86 -4.26
N SER A 195 18.44 4.41 -5.06
CA SER A 195 17.84 3.68 -6.19
C SER A 195 18.87 3.31 -7.26
N THR A 196 19.91 4.12 -7.48
CA THR A 196 20.98 3.76 -8.43
C THR A 196 21.77 2.55 -7.93
N LEU A 197 22.14 2.54 -6.65
CA LEU A 197 22.83 1.41 -6.02
C LEU A 197 21.98 0.14 -6.09
N LEU A 198 20.73 0.21 -5.64
CA LEU A 198 19.81 -0.93 -5.65
C LEU A 198 19.60 -1.46 -7.06
N CYS A 199 19.34 -0.57 -8.03
CA CYS A 199 19.17 -0.95 -9.44
C CYS A 199 20.41 -1.65 -10.00
N TYR A 200 21.62 -1.15 -9.70
CA TYR A 200 22.86 -1.76 -10.16
C TYR A 200 23.00 -3.19 -9.61
N VAL A 201 22.82 -3.39 -8.30
CA VAL A 201 22.95 -4.71 -7.67
C VAL A 201 21.85 -5.67 -8.14
N ALA A 202 20.59 -5.22 -8.17
CA ALA A 202 19.48 -6.04 -8.63
C ALA A 202 19.67 -6.46 -10.11
N LEU A 203 20.15 -5.57 -10.98
CA LEU A 203 20.48 -5.92 -12.35
C LEU A 203 21.60 -6.95 -12.44
N THR A 204 22.62 -6.88 -11.59
CA THR A 204 23.69 -7.88 -11.59
C THR A 204 23.19 -9.25 -11.18
N GLU A 205 22.31 -9.33 -10.16
CA GLU A 205 21.74 -10.59 -9.67
C GLU A 205 20.88 -11.28 -10.74
N VAL A 206 20.09 -10.51 -11.49
CA VAL A 206 19.21 -11.08 -12.54
C VAL A 206 19.92 -11.30 -13.89
N GLY A 207 21.25 -11.17 -13.96
CA GLY A 207 22.01 -11.40 -15.21
C GLY A 207 21.86 -10.28 -16.25
N TRP A 208 21.75 -9.03 -15.79
CA TRP A 208 21.55 -7.81 -16.59
C TRP A 208 20.28 -7.87 -17.46
N PHE A 209 20.15 -6.97 -18.43
CA PHE A 209 18.94 -6.88 -19.28
C PHE A 209 18.61 -8.19 -20.02
N SER A 210 19.63 -8.98 -20.40
CA SER A 210 19.41 -10.26 -21.07
C SER A 210 18.77 -11.27 -20.11
N GLY A 211 19.34 -11.43 -18.92
CA GLY A 211 18.81 -12.34 -17.91
C GLY A 211 17.46 -11.87 -17.36
N LEU A 212 17.27 -10.57 -17.18
CA LEU A 212 16.00 -9.96 -16.79
C LEU A 212 14.89 -10.33 -17.78
N HIS A 213 15.10 -10.09 -19.07
CA HIS A 213 14.11 -10.38 -20.11
C HIS A 213 13.83 -11.88 -20.22
N SER A 214 14.86 -12.72 -20.24
CA SER A 214 14.66 -14.18 -20.34
C SER A 214 13.92 -14.74 -19.13
N SER A 215 14.21 -14.23 -17.93
CA SER A 215 13.58 -14.70 -16.69
C SER A 215 12.13 -14.26 -16.62
N LEU A 216 11.81 -12.99 -16.92
CA LEU A 216 10.43 -12.52 -17.00
C LEU A 216 9.60 -13.32 -18.02
N ASN A 217 10.16 -13.56 -19.21
CA ASN A 217 9.47 -14.35 -20.23
C ASN A 217 9.28 -15.82 -19.82
N SER A 218 10.15 -16.35 -18.97
CA SER A 218 10.01 -17.71 -18.43
C SER A 218 8.99 -17.80 -17.29
N ILE A 219 8.77 -16.71 -16.55
CA ILE A 219 7.71 -16.61 -15.52
C ILE A 219 6.36 -16.53 -16.21
N ASP A 220 6.19 -15.55 -17.09
CA ASP A 220 5.00 -15.40 -17.92
C ASP A 220 5.37 -14.54 -19.15
N PRO A 221 5.19 -15.05 -20.39
CA PRO A 221 5.40 -14.25 -21.61
C PRO A 221 4.67 -12.90 -21.61
N ALA A 222 3.50 -12.80 -20.96
CA ALA A 222 2.74 -11.56 -20.83
C ALA A 222 3.53 -10.46 -20.08
N LEU A 223 4.44 -10.81 -19.16
CA LEU A 223 5.29 -9.85 -18.45
C LEU A 223 6.31 -9.16 -19.35
N THR A 224 6.60 -9.73 -20.52
CA THR A 224 7.49 -9.11 -21.52
C THR A 224 6.73 -8.49 -22.70
N SER A 225 5.40 -8.60 -22.69
CA SER A 225 4.54 -7.87 -23.61
C SER A 225 4.51 -6.39 -23.27
N ILE A 226 4.63 -5.54 -24.29
CA ILE A 226 4.44 -4.10 -24.14
C ILE A 226 2.96 -3.70 -24.14
N THR A 227 2.03 -4.61 -24.41
CA THR A 227 0.59 -4.40 -24.37
C THR A 227 -0.02 -5.25 -23.26
N PRO A 228 -0.88 -4.69 -22.39
CA PRO A 228 -1.53 -5.48 -21.35
C PRO A 228 -2.66 -6.33 -21.94
N PRO A 229 -3.01 -7.47 -21.32
CA PRO A 229 -4.15 -8.28 -21.72
C PRO A 229 -5.49 -7.56 -21.45
N ASP A 230 -6.56 -8.02 -22.10
CA ASP A 230 -7.96 -7.78 -21.73
C ASP A 230 -8.42 -6.31 -21.56
N LEU A 231 -7.94 -5.41 -22.43
CA LEU A 231 -8.42 -4.02 -22.45
C LEU A 231 -9.75 -3.89 -23.21
N GLU A 232 -10.85 -3.78 -22.46
CA GLU A 232 -12.21 -3.65 -23.01
C GLU A 232 -12.44 -2.38 -23.87
N LEU A 233 -11.78 -1.28 -23.51
CA LEU A 233 -11.98 0.04 -24.13
C LEU A 233 -10.86 0.44 -25.10
N GLY A 234 -10.02 -0.52 -25.48
CA GLY A 234 -8.94 -0.33 -26.45
C GLY A 234 -7.64 0.21 -25.85
N PHE A 235 -6.55 -0.06 -26.54
CA PHE A 235 -5.20 0.26 -26.07
C PHE A 235 -4.88 1.76 -26.15
N SER A 236 -5.44 2.46 -27.14
CA SER A 236 -5.26 3.90 -27.29
C SER A 236 -5.85 4.69 -26.14
N MET A 237 -7.01 4.27 -25.63
CA MET A 237 -7.65 4.92 -24.49
C MET A 237 -6.91 4.65 -23.19
N TRP A 238 -6.39 3.43 -23.01
CA TRP A 238 -5.53 3.08 -21.87
C TRP A 238 -4.24 3.91 -21.85
N VAL A 239 -3.55 4.01 -23.00
CA VAL A 239 -2.37 4.87 -23.18
C VAL A 239 -2.72 6.35 -22.93
N PHE A 240 -3.83 6.83 -23.47
CA PHE A 240 -4.28 8.21 -23.31
C PHE A 240 -4.58 8.56 -21.84
N ALA A 241 -5.06 7.60 -21.04
CA ALA A 241 -5.29 7.79 -19.62
C ALA A 241 -4.02 8.22 -18.87
N PHE A 242 -2.85 7.71 -19.27
CA PHE A 242 -1.56 8.12 -18.69
C PHE A 242 -1.12 9.52 -19.12
N PHE A 243 -1.46 9.94 -20.34
CA PHE A 243 -1.20 11.32 -20.78
C PHE A 243 -2.00 12.31 -19.94
N LEU A 244 -3.29 12.01 -19.72
CA LEU A 244 -4.14 12.79 -18.82
C LEU A 244 -3.63 12.73 -17.37
N GLY A 245 -3.13 11.58 -16.92
CA GLY A 245 -2.49 11.45 -15.61
C GLY A 245 -1.27 12.35 -15.46
N GLY A 246 -0.40 12.40 -16.49
CA GLY A 246 0.76 13.29 -16.53
C GLY A 246 0.39 14.78 -16.60
N LEU A 247 -0.66 15.14 -17.34
CA LEU A 247 -1.22 16.49 -17.28
C LEU A 247 -1.76 16.81 -15.87
N GLY A 248 -2.37 15.81 -15.23
CA GLY A 248 -2.91 15.83 -13.88
C GLY A 248 -1.94 16.32 -12.80
N VAL A 249 -0.63 16.25 -13.05
CA VAL A 249 0.41 16.77 -12.14
C VAL A 249 0.26 18.27 -11.90
N ALA A 250 -0.10 19.05 -12.93
CA ALA A 250 -0.37 20.49 -12.76
C ALA A 250 -1.68 20.79 -12.00
N GLY A 251 -2.49 19.76 -11.75
CA GLY A 251 -3.70 19.82 -10.94
C GLY A 251 -3.45 19.46 -9.48
N GLN A 252 -2.20 19.18 -9.09
CA GLN A 252 -1.83 18.77 -7.74
C GLN A 252 -1.41 19.98 -6.90
N PRO A 253 -2.20 20.41 -5.88
CA PRO A 253 -1.88 21.58 -5.06
C PRO A 253 -0.50 21.50 -4.40
N GLN A 254 -0.10 20.31 -3.93
CA GLN A 254 1.18 20.04 -3.28
C GLN A 254 2.37 20.27 -4.22
N VAL A 255 2.25 19.95 -5.51
CA VAL A 255 3.31 20.21 -6.51
C VAL A 255 3.26 21.68 -6.96
N VAL A 256 2.06 22.20 -7.23
CA VAL A 256 1.86 23.59 -7.67
C VAL A 256 2.43 24.61 -6.68
N SER A 257 2.31 24.35 -5.38
CA SER A 257 2.85 25.25 -4.34
C SER A 257 4.35 25.53 -4.52
N ARG A 258 5.14 24.58 -5.05
CA ARG A 258 6.58 24.77 -5.36
C ARG A 258 6.76 25.71 -6.54
N ILE A 259 5.94 25.57 -7.56
CA ILE A 259 5.96 26.44 -8.75
C ILE A 259 5.56 27.87 -8.37
N MET A 260 4.62 28.02 -7.43
CA MET A 260 4.24 29.32 -6.87
C MET A 260 5.35 29.99 -6.05
N THR A 261 6.45 29.29 -5.73
CA THR A 261 7.63 29.91 -5.08
C THR A 261 8.61 30.56 -6.07
N LEU A 262 8.36 30.45 -7.37
CA LEU A 262 9.22 30.99 -8.43
C LEU A 262 8.73 32.35 -8.92
N GLU A 263 9.62 33.34 -8.98
CA GLU A 263 9.27 34.72 -9.33
C GLU A 263 9.06 34.93 -10.84
N SER A 264 9.98 34.41 -11.66
CA SER A 264 10.05 34.75 -13.09
C SER A 264 9.81 33.57 -14.04
N GLU A 265 9.48 33.88 -15.31
CA GLU A 265 9.38 32.85 -16.35
C GLU A 265 10.69 32.11 -16.56
N GLU A 266 11.83 32.78 -16.40
CA GLU A 266 13.16 32.17 -16.55
C GLU A 266 13.44 31.17 -15.43
N ASP A 267 13.09 31.51 -14.19
CA ASP A 267 13.16 30.61 -13.04
C ASP A 267 12.34 29.34 -13.28
N ARG A 268 11.13 29.48 -13.83
CA ARG A 268 10.28 28.34 -14.16
C ARG A 268 10.86 27.47 -15.28
N LYS A 269 11.46 28.06 -16.32
CA LYS A 269 12.14 27.30 -17.38
C LYS A 269 13.34 26.53 -16.83
N GLN A 270 14.14 27.15 -15.97
CA GLN A 270 15.25 26.48 -15.31
C GLN A 270 14.76 25.36 -14.39
N ALA A 271 13.68 25.60 -13.63
CA ALA A 271 13.05 24.58 -12.79
C ALA A 271 12.53 23.39 -13.61
N CYS A 272 11.94 23.63 -14.78
CA CYS A 272 11.52 22.58 -15.72
C CYS A 272 12.69 21.68 -16.13
N ILE A 273 13.86 22.26 -16.43
CA ILE A 273 15.05 21.49 -16.81
C ILE A 273 15.50 20.61 -15.64
N TRP A 274 15.65 21.18 -14.44
CA TRP A 274 16.05 20.44 -13.25
C TRP A 274 15.07 19.31 -12.91
N PHE A 275 13.77 19.55 -13.06
CA PHE A 275 12.73 18.55 -12.85
C PHE A 275 12.96 17.32 -13.75
N PHE A 276 13.12 17.50 -15.06
CA PHE A 276 13.29 16.38 -15.99
C PHE A 276 14.69 15.74 -15.96
N VAL A 277 15.73 16.51 -15.65
CA VAL A 277 17.09 15.98 -15.42
C VAL A 277 17.09 14.99 -14.25
N TRP A 278 16.28 15.23 -13.23
CA TRP A 278 16.14 14.30 -12.10
C TRP A 278 15.09 13.21 -12.37
N GLN A 279 13.90 13.58 -12.87
CA GLN A 279 12.78 12.65 -13.07
C GLN A 279 13.12 11.50 -14.01
N THR A 280 13.75 11.81 -15.15
CA THR A 280 13.97 10.84 -16.23
C THR A 280 14.86 9.67 -15.80
N PRO A 281 16.07 9.90 -15.24
CA PRO A 281 16.89 8.78 -14.75
C PRO A 281 16.22 8.07 -13.57
N PHE A 282 15.61 8.80 -12.63
CA PHE A 282 14.95 8.18 -11.48
C PHE A 282 13.83 7.23 -11.90
N LEU A 283 12.98 7.64 -12.84
CA LEU A 283 11.91 6.81 -13.38
C LEU A 283 12.44 5.53 -14.05
N ALA A 284 13.53 5.63 -14.81
CA ALA A 284 14.18 4.46 -15.42
C ALA A 284 14.70 3.48 -14.36
N LEU A 285 15.31 3.98 -13.28
CA LEU A 285 15.76 3.13 -12.16
C LEU A 285 14.60 2.37 -11.54
N MET A 286 13.48 3.05 -11.28
CA MET A 286 12.32 2.43 -10.62
C MET A 286 11.65 1.37 -11.50
N ILE A 287 11.56 1.58 -12.82
CA ILE A 287 11.09 0.55 -13.75
C ILE A 287 11.96 -0.71 -13.66
N ILE A 288 13.28 -0.54 -13.71
CA ILE A 288 14.22 -1.66 -13.66
C ILE A 288 14.12 -2.39 -12.33
N ILE A 289 14.06 -1.66 -11.21
CA ILE A 289 13.92 -2.24 -9.87
C ILE A 289 12.62 -3.05 -9.77
N GLY A 290 11.49 -2.54 -10.27
CA GLY A 290 10.23 -3.26 -10.27
C GLY A 290 10.28 -4.56 -11.07
N LEU A 291 10.86 -4.51 -12.28
CA LEU A 291 11.04 -5.70 -13.12
C LEU A 291 12.00 -6.72 -12.48
N ALA A 292 13.11 -6.26 -11.91
CA ALA A 292 14.06 -7.15 -11.23
C ALA A 292 13.44 -7.80 -9.99
N SER A 293 12.63 -7.07 -9.23
CA SER A 293 11.90 -7.62 -8.09
C SER A 293 10.91 -8.72 -8.49
N ARG A 294 10.30 -8.64 -9.68
CA ARG A 294 9.44 -9.71 -10.22
C ARG A 294 10.22 -10.96 -10.61
N VAL A 295 11.48 -10.82 -11.02
CA VAL A 295 12.35 -11.97 -11.31
C VAL A 295 12.82 -12.66 -10.04
N ILE A 296 13.19 -11.89 -9.02
CA ILE A 296 13.70 -12.44 -7.74
C ILE A 296 12.56 -13.03 -6.91
N PHE A 297 11.37 -12.42 -6.95
CA PHE A 297 10.17 -12.91 -6.28
C PHE A 297 9.09 -13.25 -7.34
N PRO A 298 9.14 -14.45 -7.95
CA PRO A 298 8.30 -14.83 -9.10
C PRO A 298 6.91 -15.37 -8.73
N GLU A 299 6.68 -15.72 -7.48
CA GLU A 299 5.40 -16.27 -7.03
C GLU A 299 4.43 -15.15 -6.68
N SER A 300 3.21 -15.17 -7.22
CA SER A 300 2.17 -14.20 -6.85
C SER A 300 1.29 -14.71 -5.74
N GLY A 301 0.81 -13.78 -4.91
CA GLY A 301 0.01 -14.11 -3.72
C GLY A 301 0.83 -14.53 -2.50
N SER A 302 2.14 -14.75 -2.65
CA SER A 302 3.06 -15.08 -1.54
C SER A 302 3.32 -13.89 -0.62
N PHE A 303 3.23 -12.66 -1.13
CA PHE A 303 3.34 -11.43 -0.36
C PHE A 303 2.61 -10.26 -1.05
N ASP A 304 2.41 -9.16 -0.34
CA ASP A 304 1.89 -7.91 -0.91
C ASP A 304 2.91 -7.31 -1.89
N PRO A 305 2.60 -7.16 -3.21
CA PRO A 305 3.53 -6.61 -4.20
C PRO A 305 4.08 -5.22 -3.86
N GLU A 306 3.38 -4.45 -3.02
CA GLU A 306 3.86 -3.15 -2.53
C GLU A 306 5.10 -3.27 -1.62
N LEU A 307 5.41 -4.47 -1.11
CA LEU A 307 6.62 -4.76 -0.32
C LEU A 307 7.81 -5.20 -1.18
N ALA A 308 7.67 -5.31 -2.50
CA ALA A 308 8.68 -5.90 -3.37
C ALA A 308 10.03 -5.15 -3.36
N LEU A 309 10.02 -3.81 -3.35
CA LEU A 309 11.27 -3.02 -3.26
C LEU A 309 11.95 -3.16 -1.88
N PRO A 310 11.23 -3.00 -0.75
CA PRO A 310 11.79 -3.26 0.58
C PRO A 310 12.43 -4.65 0.69
N LEU A 311 11.71 -5.71 0.26
CA LEU A 311 12.20 -7.08 0.31
C LEU A 311 13.40 -7.29 -0.61
N LEU A 312 13.37 -6.72 -1.83
CA LEU A 312 14.51 -6.77 -2.74
C LEU A 312 15.76 -6.14 -2.12
N ALA A 313 15.60 -5.00 -1.44
CA ALA A 313 16.73 -4.34 -0.77
C ALA A 313 17.31 -5.21 0.35
N MET A 314 16.46 -5.87 1.15
CA MET A 314 16.90 -6.80 2.20
C MET A 314 17.65 -8.01 1.64
N ASP A 315 17.20 -8.52 0.49
CA ASP A 315 17.77 -9.72 -0.14
C ASP A 315 19.15 -9.45 -0.74
N VAL A 316 19.32 -8.33 -1.45
CA VAL A 316 20.52 -8.11 -2.28
C VAL A 316 21.54 -7.12 -1.68
N LEU A 317 21.17 -6.32 -0.68
CA LEU A 317 22.06 -5.29 -0.13
C LEU A 317 22.57 -5.62 1.27
N GLY A 318 23.78 -5.15 1.58
CA GLY A 318 24.30 -5.20 2.95
C GLY A 318 23.55 -4.25 3.91
N PRO A 319 23.57 -4.50 5.23
CA PRO A 319 22.69 -3.84 6.21
C PRO A 319 22.75 -2.30 6.24
N PHE A 320 23.94 -1.72 6.03
CA PHE A 320 24.07 -0.26 5.95
C PHE A 320 23.30 0.32 4.76
N TRP A 321 23.34 -0.35 3.61
CA TRP A 321 22.68 0.10 2.38
C TRP A 321 21.18 -0.13 2.43
N VAL A 322 20.73 -1.20 3.09
CA VAL A 322 19.33 -1.41 3.47
C VAL A 322 18.79 -0.20 4.23
N GLY A 323 19.51 0.27 5.27
CA GLY A 323 19.11 1.47 6.01
C GLY A 323 19.06 2.75 5.17
N LEU A 324 19.89 2.84 4.11
CA LEU A 324 19.85 3.95 3.15
C LEU A 324 18.62 3.87 2.24
N ILE A 325 18.21 2.67 1.81
CA ILE A 325 16.96 2.47 1.05
C ILE A 325 15.75 2.79 1.93
N LEU A 326 15.73 2.33 3.18
CA LEU A 326 14.68 2.68 4.14
C LEU A 326 14.59 4.20 4.32
N ALA A 327 15.73 4.88 4.46
CA ALA A 327 15.77 6.34 4.51
C ALA A 327 15.29 7.00 3.21
N SER A 328 15.52 6.39 2.04
CA SER A 328 15.02 6.88 0.74
C SER A 328 13.50 6.78 0.62
N ILE A 329 12.90 5.71 1.14
CA ILE A 329 11.44 5.55 1.20
C ILE A 329 10.83 6.59 2.16
N PHE A 330 11.42 6.76 3.35
CA PHE A 330 11.02 7.81 4.29
C PHE A 330 11.20 9.22 3.71
N ALA A 331 12.29 9.45 2.99
CA ALA A 331 12.54 10.70 2.29
C ALA A 331 11.40 11.03 1.31
N ALA A 332 11.01 10.07 0.47
CA ALA A 332 9.93 10.24 -0.52
C ALA A 332 8.54 10.41 0.12
N THR A 333 8.25 9.67 1.20
CA THR A 333 6.94 9.74 1.88
C THR A 333 6.77 11.05 2.63
N MET A 334 7.79 11.48 3.38
CA MET A 334 7.73 12.72 4.16
C MET A 334 7.71 13.97 3.28
N SER A 335 8.49 14.00 2.19
CA SER A 335 8.52 15.10 1.21
C SER A 335 7.21 15.29 0.46
N THR A 336 6.32 14.30 0.52
CA THR A 336 4.98 14.39 -0.06
C THR A 336 3.94 14.67 1.02
N ALA A 337 4.01 14.00 2.17
CA ALA A 337 3.10 14.21 3.28
C ALA A 337 3.16 15.66 3.81
N ASP A 338 4.36 16.22 3.98
CA ASP A 338 4.53 17.62 4.38
C ASP A 338 3.89 18.61 3.40
N SER A 339 4.07 18.34 2.12
CA SER A 339 3.64 19.15 0.99
C SER A 339 2.13 19.18 0.87
N GLN A 340 1.50 18.04 1.11
CA GLN A 340 0.06 17.90 1.16
C GLN A 340 -0.52 18.62 2.36
N VAL A 341 0.09 18.46 3.55
CA VAL A 341 -0.32 19.17 4.76
C VAL A 341 -0.22 20.69 4.58
N LEU A 342 0.85 21.19 3.98
CA LEU A 342 1.02 22.62 3.69
C LEU A 342 0.03 23.10 2.62
N ALA A 343 -0.26 22.30 1.59
CA ALA A 343 -1.27 22.64 0.59
C ALA A 343 -2.69 22.65 1.18
N CYS A 344 -3.03 21.71 2.06
CA CYS A 344 -4.26 21.74 2.84
C CYS A 344 -4.33 22.98 3.72
N THR A 345 -3.20 23.36 4.34
CA THR A 345 -3.11 24.58 5.15
C THR A 345 -3.46 25.80 4.30
N ALA A 346 -2.86 25.94 3.11
CA ALA A 346 -3.15 27.04 2.20
C ALA A 346 -4.63 27.05 1.76
N ALA A 347 -5.17 25.90 1.36
CA ALA A 347 -6.59 25.78 0.97
C ALA A 347 -7.54 26.19 2.11
N ILE A 348 -7.24 25.84 3.36
CA ILE A 348 -8.07 26.22 4.51
C ILE A 348 -7.92 27.71 4.82
N THR A 349 -6.70 28.24 4.94
CA THR A 349 -6.48 29.61 5.41
C THR A 349 -6.72 30.68 4.36
N ASP A 350 -6.57 30.35 3.08
CA ASP A 350 -6.68 31.34 2.00
C ASP A 350 -8.02 31.27 1.27
N ASP A 351 -8.62 30.08 1.18
CA ASP A 351 -9.85 29.88 0.40
C ASP A 351 -11.07 29.61 1.28
N LEU A 352 -10.98 28.67 2.23
CA LEU A 352 -12.13 28.29 3.06
C LEU A 352 -12.45 29.36 4.12
N PHE A 353 -11.42 29.84 4.81
CA PHE A 353 -11.47 30.91 5.81
C PHE A 353 -10.51 32.05 5.44
N PRO A 354 -10.78 32.84 4.38
CA PRO A 354 -9.88 33.89 3.89
C PRO A 354 -9.44 34.91 4.95
N GLU A 355 -10.23 35.12 5.99
CA GLU A 355 -9.93 35.95 7.15
C GLU A 355 -8.72 35.45 7.97
N TRP A 356 -8.30 34.20 7.83
CA TRP A 356 -7.11 33.63 8.50
C TRP A 356 -5.84 33.78 7.67
N SER A 357 -5.94 34.24 6.43
CA SER A 357 -4.83 34.28 5.47
C SER A 357 -3.64 35.17 5.87
N THR A 358 -3.83 36.09 6.83
CA THR A 358 -2.76 36.93 7.40
C THR A 358 -2.39 36.55 8.82
N ASP A 359 -3.10 35.59 9.43
CA ASP A 359 -2.87 35.13 10.79
C ASP A 359 -1.88 33.96 10.78
N HIS A 360 -0.59 34.30 10.88
CA HIS A 360 0.50 33.31 10.87
C HIS A 360 0.35 32.24 11.96
N LYS A 361 -0.16 32.61 13.15
CA LYS A 361 -0.36 31.66 14.25
C LYS A 361 -1.43 30.62 13.87
N LYS A 362 -2.57 31.06 13.32
CA LYS A 362 -3.60 30.15 12.83
C LYS A 362 -3.09 29.28 11.69
N THR A 363 -2.31 29.82 10.76
CA THR A 363 -1.69 29.03 9.68
C THR A 363 -0.89 27.85 10.24
N LYS A 364 -0.02 28.10 11.22
CA LYS A 364 0.79 27.04 11.85
C LYS A 364 -0.04 25.99 12.59
N ILE A 365 -1.08 26.43 13.30
CA ILE A 365 -2.01 25.52 13.99
C ILE A 365 -2.74 24.64 12.97
N THR A 366 -3.23 25.22 11.88
CA THR A 366 -3.89 24.47 10.81
C THR A 366 -2.96 23.41 10.22
N THR A 367 -1.67 23.70 10.00
CA THR A 367 -0.68 22.69 9.58
C THR A 367 -0.62 21.51 10.53
N MET A 368 -0.54 21.75 11.85
CA MET A 368 -0.50 20.67 12.83
C MET A 368 -1.79 19.83 12.83
N VAL A 369 -2.95 20.50 12.76
CA VAL A 369 -4.24 19.81 12.71
C VAL A 369 -4.34 18.96 11.45
N MET A 370 -3.91 19.45 10.28
CA MET A 370 -3.92 18.68 9.03
C MET A 370 -2.98 17.48 9.08
N ALA A 371 -1.76 17.63 9.64
CA ALA A 371 -0.86 16.50 9.85
C ALA A 371 -1.47 15.43 10.77
N PHE A 372 -2.13 15.87 11.84
CA PHE A 372 -2.83 14.97 12.77
C PHE A 372 -3.99 14.24 12.07
N VAL A 373 -4.83 14.94 11.31
CA VAL A 373 -5.94 14.32 10.57
C VAL A 373 -5.42 13.31 9.53
N ALA A 374 -4.37 13.64 8.78
CA ALA A 374 -3.75 12.70 7.84
C ALA A 374 -3.27 11.43 8.53
N THR A 375 -2.69 11.57 9.73
CA THR A 375 -2.24 10.43 10.55
C THR A 375 -3.42 9.57 11.02
N CYS A 376 -4.50 10.19 11.49
CA CYS A 376 -5.72 9.46 11.87
C CYS A 376 -6.33 8.69 10.68
N LEU A 377 -6.33 9.29 9.47
CA LEU A 377 -6.80 8.61 8.27
C LEU A 377 -5.89 7.43 7.88
N SER A 378 -4.57 7.59 7.99
CA SER A 378 -3.61 6.50 7.75
C SER A 378 -3.82 5.33 8.70
N LEU A 379 -3.98 5.61 10.00
CA LEU A 379 -4.29 4.59 11.01
C LEU A 379 -5.66 3.94 10.75
N GLY A 380 -6.67 4.70 10.36
CA GLY A 380 -7.99 4.16 9.98
C GLY A 380 -7.92 3.24 8.75
N ALA A 381 -7.12 3.60 7.75
CA ALA A 381 -6.87 2.75 6.57
C ALA A 381 -6.14 1.46 6.93
N TYR A 382 -5.16 1.54 7.84
CA TYR A 382 -4.45 0.37 8.38
C TYR A 382 -5.40 -0.59 9.10
N PHE A 383 -6.17 -0.11 10.09
CA PHE A 383 -7.09 -0.96 10.85
C PHE A 383 -8.28 -1.51 10.05
N SER A 384 -8.61 -0.91 8.91
CA SER A 384 -9.67 -1.41 8.01
C SER A 384 -9.17 -2.38 6.94
N GLY A 385 -7.87 -2.64 6.87
CA GLY A 385 -7.26 -3.49 5.82
C GLY A 385 -7.26 -2.84 4.42
N ASN A 386 -7.72 -1.60 4.28
CA ASN A 386 -7.78 -0.88 3.01
C ASN A 386 -6.56 0.06 2.86
N ASN A 387 -5.36 -0.51 2.90
CA ASN A 387 -4.09 0.24 2.98
C ASN A 387 -3.27 0.25 1.68
N SER A 388 -3.87 -0.08 0.51
CA SER A 388 -3.17 -0.03 -0.78
C SER A 388 -2.71 1.40 -1.10
N VAL A 389 -1.40 1.61 -1.11
CA VAL A 389 -0.80 2.91 -1.40
C VAL A 389 -1.08 3.30 -2.85
N PHE A 390 -0.92 2.38 -3.80
CA PHE A 390 -1.19 2.60 -5.22
C PHE A 390 -2.61 3.12 -5.44
N SER A 391 -3.61 2.40 -4.92
CA SER A 391 -5.02 2.72 -5.16
C SER A 391 -5.42 4.09 -4.59
N LEU A 392 -5.02 4.37 -3.34
CA LEU A 392 -5.34 5.63 -2.67
C LEU A 392 -4.68 6.84 -3.35
N VAL A 393 -3.43 6.69 -3.80
CA VAL A 393 -2.71 7.74 -4.51
C VAL A 393 -3.33 8.01 -5.88
N VAL A 394 -3.61 6.95 -6.65
CA VAL A 394 -4.25 7.06 -7.97
C VAL A 394 -5.59 7.77 -7.88
N LEU A 395 -6.43 7.40 -6.89
CA LEU A 395 -7.71 8.05 -6.64
C LEU A 395 -7.55 9.55 -6.37
N ALA A 396 -6.61 9.93 -5.49
CA ALA A 396 -6.37 11.33 -5.15
C ALA A 396 -5.83 12.13 -6.33
N VAL A 397 -4.85 11.59 -7.05
CA VAL A 397 -4.22 12.27 -8.19
C VAL A 397 -5.25 12.50 -9.31
N TYR A 398 -6.05 11.50 -9.67
CA TYR A 398 -7.03 11.65 -10.75
C TYR A 398 -8.29 12.41 -10.34
N GLY A 399 -8.70 12.34 -9.06
CA GLY A 399 -9.74 13.22 -8.51
C GLY A 399 -9.36 14.70 -8.63
N LEU A 400 -8.16 15.07 -8.15
CA LEU A 400 -7.65 16.44 -8.23
C LEU A 400 -7.37 16.86 -9.68
N GLY A 401 -6.72 16.01 -10.46
CA GLY A 401 -6.44 16.26 -11.88
C GLY A 401 -7.72 16.49 -12.68
N GLY A 402 -8.74 15.64 -12.48
CA GLY A 402 -10.06 15.76 -13.11
C GLY A 402 -10.76 17.09 -12.81
N MET A 403 -10.66 17.57 -11.57
CA MET A 403 -11.26 18.86 -11.18
C MET A 403 -10.50 20.07 -11.74
N PHE A 404 -9.18 20.10 -11.57
CA PHE A 404 -8.38 21.29 -11.81
C PHE A 404 -7.96 21.45 -13.26
N ILE A 405 -7.50 20.38 -13.92
CA ILE A 405 -6.91 20.48 -15.26
C ILE A 405 -7.89 21.01 -16.31
N PRO A 406 -9.11 20.46 -16.46
CA PRO A 406 -10.06 20.97 -17.43
C PRO A 406 -10.41 22.44 -17.17
N LEU A 407 -10.58 22.82 -15.91
CA LEU A 407 -10.93 24.18 -15.52
C LEU A 407 -9.80 25.18 -15.77
N ILE A 408 -8.55 24.79 -15.52
CA ILE A 408 -7.36 25.59 -15.80
C ILE A 408 -7.17 25.74 -17.32
N ILE A 409 -7.36 24.67 -18.11
CA ILE A 409 -7.30 24.74 -19.58
C ILE A 409 -8.35 25.70 -20.12
N VAL A 410 -9.59 25.60 -19.63
CA VAL A 410 -10.68 26.51 -20.01
C VAL A 410 -10.33 27.95 -19.68
N ARG A 411 -9.79 28.23 -18.48
CA ARG A 411 -9.35 29.57 -18.10
C ARG A 411 -8.17 30.08 -18.95
N MET A 412 -7.18 29.24 -19.21
CA MET A 412 -6.02 29.53 -20.04
C MET A 412 -6.42 29.85 -21.50
N SER A 413 -7.52 29.29 -21.99
CA SER A 413 -8.08 29.63 -23.32
C SER A 413 -8.71 31.05 -23.37
N GLY A 414 -8.75 31.74 -22.24
CA GLY A 414 -9.34 33.07 -22.10
C GLY A 414 -10.86 33.05 -21.88
N PHE A 415 -11.45 31.89 -21.55
CA PHE A 415 -12.81 31.83 -21.02
C PHE A 415 -12.78 32.17 -19.52
N LYS A 416 -13.76 32.94 -19.03
CA LYS A 416 -13.89 33.26 -17.60
C LYS A 416 -15.18 32.62 -17.09
N PRO A 417 -15.14 31.36 -16.61
CA PRO A 417 -16.34 30.70 -16.13
C PRO A 417 -16.97 31.45 -14.95
N SER A 418 -18.31 31.46 -14.88
CA SER A 418 -19.01 31.88 -13.67
C SER A 418 -18.78 30.87 -12.52
N SER A 419 -19.11 31.26 -11.28
CA SER A 419 -19.06 30.37 -10.12
C SER A 419 -19.83 29.07 -10.34
N GLN A 420 -21.07 29.18 -10.83
CA GLN A 420 -21.90 28.00 -11.13
C GLN A 420 -21.25 27.11 -12.20
N HIS A 421 -20.68 27.70 -13.25
CA HIS A 421 -20.01 26.94 -14.30
C HIS A 421 -18.81 26.17 -13.75
N SER A 422 -17.96 26.82 -12.96
CA SER A 422 -16.80 26.18 -12.33
C SER A 422 -17.21 25.04 -11.39
N MET A 423 -18.23 25.27 -10.56
CA MET A 423 -18.74 24.24 -9.63
C MET A 423 -19.34 23.03 -10.36
N VAL A 424 -20.08 23.25 -11.45
CA VAL A 424 -20.64 22.16 -12.26
C VAL A 424 -19.52 21.32 -12.88
N MET A 425 -18.49 21.95 -13.47
CA MET A 425 -17.34 21.22 -14.02
C MET A 425 -16.64 20.36 -12.97
N MET A 426 -16.34 20.92 -11.79
CA MET A 426 -15.68 20.18 -10.71
C MET A 426 -16.56 19.05 -10.16
N THR A 427 -17.86 19.30 -9.98
CA THR A 427 -18.79 18.27 -9.49
C THR A 427 -18.92 17.13 -10.50
N SER A 428 -19.03 17.44 -11.80
CA SER A 428 -19.08 16.42 -12.85
C SER A 428 -17.81 15.56 -12.88
N ALA A 429 -16.63 16.16 -12.72
CA ALA A 429 -15.38 15.43 -12.62
C ALA A 429 -15.37 14.46 -11.44
N LEU A 430 -15.76 14.95 -10.25
CA LEU A 430 -15.78 14.14 -9.02
C LEU A 430 -16.76 12.99 -9.10
N VAL A 431 -17.99 13.26 -9.54
CA VAL A 431 -19.02 12.22 -9.70
C VAL A 431 -18.53 11.17 -10.67
N ALA A 432 -17.89 11.56 -11.78
CA ALA A 432 -17.34 10.62 -12.73
C ALA A 432 -16.24 9.75 -12.13
N VAL A 433 -15.24 10.33 -11.45
CA VAL A 433 -14.15 9.58 -10.80
C VAL A 433 -14.68 8.59 -9.76
N ILE A 434 -15.55 9.05 -8.86
CA ILE A 434 -16.07 8.21 -7.77
C ILE A 434 -16.99 7.11 -8.31
N THR A 435 -17.88 7.43 -9.24
CA THR A 435 -18.76 6.43 -9.85
C THR A 435 -17.96 5.39 -10.63
N TRP A 436 -16.94 5.82 -11.37
CA TRP A 436 -16.08 4.91 -12.13
C TRP A 436 -15.35 3.92 -11.23
N ARG A 437 -14.83 4.40 -10.09
CA ARG A 437 -14.19 3.57 -9.07
C ARG A 437 -15.17 2.60 -8.40
N ILE A 438 -16.36 3.07 -8.01
CA ILE A 438 -17.37 2.21 -7.35
C ILE A 438 -17.83 1.09 -8.28
N LEU A 439 -17.90 1.34 -9.59
CA LEU A 439 -18.25 0.34 -10.59
C LEU A 439 -17.09 -0.61 -10.95
N GLY A 440 -15.90 -0.43 -10.37
CA GLY A 440 -14.72 -1.24 -10.66
C GLY A 440 -14.09 -1.00 -12.04
N LEU A 441 -14.56 -0.01 -12.80
CA LEU A 441 -14.11 0.25 -14.17
C LEU A 441 -12.68 0.82 -14.25
N ASN A 442 -12.12 1.21 -13.09
CA ASN A 442 -10.74 1.69 -12.97
C ASN A 442 -9.70 0.60 -13.30
N VAL A 443 -10.07 -0.68 -13.33
CA VAL A 443 -9.16 -1.78 -13.73
C VAL A 443 -8.90 -1.77 -15.24
N HIS A 444 -9.87 -1.33 -16.05
CA HIS A 444 -9.74 -1.26 -17.51
C HIS A 444 -9.21 0.09 -17.96
N ILE A 445 -9.75 1.18 -17.38
CA ILE A 445 -9.32 2.55 -17.67
C ILE A 445 -9.25 3.36 -16.40
N PHE A 446 -8.09 3.97 -16.17
CA PHE A 446 -7.85 4.90 -15.08
C PHE A 446 -8.81 6.10 -15.10
N GLU A 447 -9.16 6.59 -13.91
CA GLU A 447 -10.21 7.58 -13.70
C GLU A 447 -9.88 8.98 -14.27
N SER A 448 -8.64 9.19 -14.71
CA SER A 448 -8.22 10.41 -15.40
C SER A 448 -9.10 10.71 -16.63
N VAL A 449 -9.46 9.68 -17.40
CA VAL A 449 -10.31 9.78 -18.59
C VAL A 449 -11.73 10.22 -18.25
N PRO A 450 -12.53 9.44 -17.48
CA PRO A 450 -13.90 9.84 -17.16
C PRO A 450 -13.96 11.13 -16.34
N GLY A 451 -13.00 11.37 -15.45
CA GLY A 451 -12.92 12.58 -14.64
C GLY A 451 -12.74 13.85 -15.47
N MET A 452 -11.67 13.91 -16.28
CA MET A 452 -11.43 15.08 -17.14
C MET A 452 -12.47 15.19 -18.25
N GLY A 453 -12.88 14.07 -18.83
CA GLY A 453 -13.90 14.01 -19.87
C GLY A 453 -15.24 14.60 -19.40
N ALA A 454 -15.74 14.20 -18.23
CA ALA A 454 -16.99 14.72 -17.68
C ALA A 454 -16.95 16.24 -17.44
N ALA A 455 -15.82 16.78 -16.98
CA ALA A 455 -15.64 18.22 -16.80
C ALA A 455 -15.69 18.99 -18.12
N PHE A 456 -15.01 18.50 -19.16
CA PHE A 456 -15.06 19.11 -20.50
C PHE A 456 -16.45 19.01 -21.12
N ILE A 457 -17.12 17.87 -20.99
CA ILE A 457 -18.51 17.69 -21.46
C ILE A 457 -19.42 18.71 -20.78
N ALA A 458 -19.32 18.85 -19.45
CA ALA A 458 -20.10 19.84 -18.71
C ALA A 458 -19.82 21.28 -19.19
N HIS A 459 -18.56 21.63 -19.42
CA HIS A 459 -18.17 22.93 -19.99
C HIS A 459 -18.87 23.19 -21.33
N PHE A 460 -18.70 22.28 -22.30
CA PHE A 460 -19.27 22.45 -23.64
C PHE A 460 -20.80 22.51 -23.61
N ILE A 461 -21.48 21.65 -22.84
CA ILE A 461 -22.94 21.70 -22.69
C ILE A 461 -23.40 23.08 -22.22
N MET A 462 -22.74 23.65 -21.21
CA MET A 462 -23.12 24.96 -20.67
C MET A 462 -22.83 26.11 -21.65
N VAL A 463 -21.72 26.06 -22.36
CA VAL A 463 -21.34 27.06 -23.38
C VAL A 463 -22.32 27.02 -24.55
N PHE A 464 -22.63 25.84 -25.09
CA PHE A 464 -23.59 25.68 -26.19
C PHE A 464 -25.01 26.10 -25.77
N SER A 465 -25.44 25.73 -24.57
CA SER A 465 -26.76 26.09 -24.06
C SER A 465 -26.95 27.60 -23.88
N LYS A 466 -25.87 28.33 -23.59
CA LYS A 466 -25.88 29.79 -23.43
C LYS A 466 -25.52 30.56 -24.70
N GLN A 467 -25.18 29.85 -25.79
CA GLN A 467 -24.65 30.44 -27.03
C GLN A 467 -23.53 31.46 -26.74
N ASP A 468 -22.60 31.09 -25.87
CA ASP A 468 -21.56 32.01 -25.41
C ASP A 468 -20.62 32.43 -26.56
N PRO A 469 -20.27 33.72 -26.71
CA PRO A 469 -19.38 34.20 -27.77
C PRO A 469 -18.01 33.53 -27.80
N TRP A 470 -17.56 32.92 -26.70
CA TRP A 470 -16.31 32.16 -26.67
C TRP A 470 -16.29 31.02 -27.72
N LEU A 471 -17.45 30.50 -28.14
CA LEU A 471 -17.55 29.50 -29.22
C LEU A 471 -16.91 29.98 -30.54
N GLU A 472 -16.88 31.29 -30.80
CA GLU A 472 -16.24 31.86 -32.00
C GLU A 472 -14.71 31.69 -32.01
N LYS A 473 -14.11 31.44 -30.84
CA LYS A 473 -12.67 31.16 -30.72
C LYS A 473 -12.31 29.72 -31.07
N LEU A 474 -13.30 28.82 -31.19
CA LEU A 474 -13.04 27.45 -31.57
C LEU A 474 -12.44 27.38 -32.99
N PRO A 475 -11.57 26.41 -33.29
CA PRO A 475 -11.04 26.23 -34.62
C PRO A 475 -12.16 26.07 -35.67
N SER A 476 -11.90 26.49 -36.91
CA SER A 476 -12.85 26.29 -38.01
C SER A 476 -13.14 24.80 -38.22
N GLN A 477 -14.30 24.49 -38.83
CA GLN A 477 -14.72 23.12 -39.07
C GLN A 477 -13.65 22.29 -39.80
N ASP A 478 -13.00 22.86 -40.82
CA ASP A 478 -11.92 22.18 -41.55
C ASP A 478 -10.73 21.83 -40.65
N LYS A 479 -10.37 22.71 -39.72
CA LYS A 479 -9.30 22.44 -38.75
C LYS A 479 -9.72 21.38 -37.74
N MET A 480 -10.97 21.39 -37.27
CA MET A 480 -11.48 20.35 -36.37
C MET A 480 -11.53 18.98 -37.06
N VAL A 481 -11.95 18.93 -38.34
CA VAL A 481 -11.91 17.70 -39.14
C VAL A 481 -10.46 17.24 -39.33
N ALA A 482 -9.53 18.14 -39.65
CA ALA A 482 -8.11 17.80 -39.78
C ALA A 482 -7.51 17.26 -38.47
N ILE A 483 -7.87 17.84 -37.32
CA ILE A 483 -7.48 17.34 -35.99
C ILE A 483 -8.08 15.95 -35.75
N GLY A 484 -9.37 15.77 -36.03
CA GLY A 484 -10.05 14.48 -35.87
C GLY A 484 -9.43 13.38 -36.74
N VAL A 485 -9.13 13.68 -38.00
CA VAL A 485 -8.40 12.78 -38.90
C VAL A 485 -7.00 12.49 -38.36
N GLY A 486 -6.28 13.51 -37.87
CA GLY A 486 -4.97 13.32 -37.24
C GLY A 486 -5.00 12.39 -36.03
N ILE A 487 -6.01 12.52 -35.17
CA ILE A 487 -6.22 11.62 -34.02
C ILE A 487 -6.52 10.20 -34.50
N LEU A 488 -7.41 10.02 -35.49
CA LEU A 488 -7.73 8.70 -36.03
C LEU A 488 -6.50 8.02 -36.66
N LEU A 489 -5.62 8.78 -37.33
CA LEU A 489 -4.36 8.27 -37.88
C LEU A 489 -3.38 7.78 -36.80
N LEU A 490 -3.52 8.23 -35.55
CA LEU A 490 -2.75 7.72 -34.41
C LEU A 490 -3.43 6.51 -33.75
N ILE A 491 -4.76 6.51 -33.64
CA ILE A 491 -5.52 5.44 -32.97
C ILE A 491 -5.54 4.16 -33.80
N ILE A 492 -5.84 4.23 -35.10
CA ILE A 492 -6.04 3.05 -35.94
C ILE A 492 -4.81 2.12 -35.94
N PRO A 493 -3.56 2.61 -36.13
CA PRO A 493 -2.38 1.74 -36.07
C PRO A 493 -2.16 1.14 -34.68
N LEU A 494 -2.50 1.87 -33.61
CA LEU A 494 -2.29 1.43 -32.24
C LEU A 494 -3.25 0.30 -31.87
N GLU A 495 -4.54 0.43 -32.23
CA GLU A 495 -5.53 -0.63 -32.04
C GLU A 495 -5.28 -1.82 -32.96
N TYR A 496 -4.83 -1.59 -34.20
CA TYR A 496 -4.41 -2.66 -35.09
C TYR A 496 -3.22 -3.43 -34.50
N TYR A 497 -2.22 -2.73 -33.94
CA TYR A 497 -1.10 -3.38 -33.26
C TYR A 497 -1.59 -4.19 -32.05
N TYR A 498 -2.47 -3.62 -31.23
CA TYR A 498 -3.04 -4.29 -30.07
C TYR A 498 -3.80 -5.56 -30.45
N ALA A 499 -4.71 -5.50 -31.42
CA ALA A 499 -5.49 -6.65 -31.87
C ALA A 499 -4.64 -7.82 -32.39
N ASN A 500 -3.41 -7.57 -32.84
CA ASN A 500 -2.51 -8.60 -33.37
C ASN A 500 -1.43 -9.07 -32.38
N ASN A 501 -1.14 -8.30 -31.32
CA ASN A 501 0.00 -8.55 -30.42
C ASN A 501 -0.38 -8.59 -28.93
N ALA A 502 -1.63 -8.28 -28.56
CA ALA A 502 -2.06 -8.37 -27.17
C ALA A 502 -2.02 -9.82 -26.67
N PRO A 503 -1.50 -10.06 -25.46
CA PRO A 503 -1.60 -11.37 -24.83
C PRO A 503 -3.08 -11.68 -24.52
N THR A 504 -3.46 -12.95 -24.62
CA THR A 504 -4.86 -13.40 -24.45
C THR A 504 -5.34 -13.43 -23.00
N SER A 505 -4.40 -13.36 -22.05
CA SER A 505 -4.60 -13.26 -20.60
C SER A 505 -3.21 -13.13 -19.97
N MET A 506 -3.08 -12.49 -18.81
CA MET A 506 -1.94 -12.83 -17.93
C MET A 506 -2.22 -14.24 -17.43
N SER A 507 -1.25 -15.14 -17.52
CA SER A 507 -1.42 -16.42 -16.85
C SER A 507 -1.70 -16.11 -15.39
N SER A 508 -2.87 -16.52 -14.89
CA SER A 508 -3.08 -16.54 -13.46
C SER A 508 -1.95 -17.37 -12.91
N SER A 509 -1.01 -16.74 -12.22
CA SER A 509 0.00 -17.41 -11.40
C SER A 509 -0.64 -18.11 -10.19
N GLU A 510 -1.92 -18.43 -10.26
CA GLU A 510 -2.48 -19.49 -9.46
C GLU A 510 -1.91 -20.78 -10.06
N PRO A 511 -1.16 -21.56 -9.27
CA PRO A 511 -0.73 -22.87 -9.70
C PRO A 511 -1.92 -23.66 -10.25
N GLU A 512 -1.71 -24.41 -11.34
CA GLU A 512 -2.78 -25.27 -11.87
C GLU A 512 -3.36 -26.10 -10.72
N PRO A 513 -4.70 -26.14 -10.54
CA PRO A 513 -5.33 -26.82 -9.40
C PRO A 513 -4.86 -28.25 -9.21
N ASP A 514 -4.58 -28.94 -10.33
CA ASP A 514 -4.14 -30.33 -10.41
C ASP A 514 -2.61 -30.51 -10.34
N SER A 515 -1.83 -29.42 -10.30
CA SER A 515 -0.37 -29.51 -10.20
C SER A 515 0.05 -30.05 -8.84
N MET A 516 1.13 -30.85 -8.81
CA MET A 516 1.62 -31.49 -7.60
C MET A 516 2.55 -30.57 -6.82
N TRP A 517 2.30 -30.43 -5.53
CA TRP A 517 3.06 -29.57 -4.62
C TRP A 517 3.44 -30.33 -3.36
N LYS A 518 4.57 -29.92 -2.81
CA LYS A 518 5.02 -30.30 -1.48
C LYS A 518 4.61 -29.22 -0.50
N LEU A 519 3.79 -29.55 0.49
CA LEU A 519 3.47 -28.66 1.60
C LEU A 519 4.34 -29.02 2.80
N THR A 520 4.98 -28.02 3.40
CA THR A 520 5.69 -28.15 4.67
C THR A 520 5.03 -27.21 5.66
N ILE A 521 4.58 -27.74 6.78
CA ILE A 521 3.92 -26.97 7.83
C ILE A 521 4.90 -26.78 8.98
N GLU A 522 5.09 -25.55 9.41
CA GLU A 522 5.83 -25.23 10.63
C GLU A 522 4.85 -24.86 11.74
N GLY A 523 5.09 -25.43 12.91
CA GLY A 523 4.30 -25.12 14.09
C GLY A 523 4.97 -25.55 15.37
N GLU A 524 4.33 -25.20 16.47
CA GLU A 524 4.81 -25.45 17.83
C GLU A 524 3.94 -26.53 18.49
N TYR A 525 4.58 -27.48 19.17
CA TYR A 525 3.89 -28.47 19.99
C TYR A 525 3.94 -28.03 21.44
N ILE A 526 2.76 -27.92 22.05
CA ILE A 526 2.62 -27.53 23.45
C ILE A 526 2.06 -28.74 24.20
N TRP A 527 2.72 -29.08 25.31
CA TRP A 527 2.43 -30.26 26.11
C TRP A 527 1.90 -29.85 27.48
N THR A 528 0.80 -30.47 27.88
CA THR A 528 0.21 -30.31 29.21
C THR A 528 -0.09 -31.69 29.79
N GLU A 529 0.20 -31.88 31.07
CA GLU A 529 -0.09 -33.10 31.82
C GLU A 529 -0.74 -32.72 33.15
N GLU A 530 -1.80 -33.43 33.51
CA GLU A 530 -2.49 -33.31 34.79
C GLU A 530 -2.60 -34.68 35.45
N THR A 531 -2.23 -34.77 36.72
CA THR A 531 -2.24 -36.00 37.51
C THR A 531 -3.24 -35.86 38.65
N ILE A 532 -4.19 -36.80 38.76
CA ILE A 532 -5.21 -36.81 39.81
C ILE A 532 -5.36 -38.23 40.36
N PHE A 533 -5.65 -38.31 41.66
CA PHE A 533 -6.02 -39.57 42.32
C PHE A 533 -7.51 -39.83 42.14
N ILE A 534 -7.87 -40.98 41.56
CA ILE A 534 -9.25 -41.40 41.34
C ILE A 534 -9.59 -42.53 42.33
N PRO A 535 -10.52 -42.33 43.28
CA PRO A 535 -10.96 -43.37 44.18
C PRO A 535 -11.66 -44.54 43.47
N ASP A 536 -11.52 -45.75 44.02
CA ASP A 536 -12.18 -46.95 43.49
C ASP A 536 -13.71 -46.79 43.34
N GLY A 537 -14.24 -47.17 42.18
CA GLY A 537 -15.66 -47.14 41.83
C GLY A 537 -16.23 -45.72 41.65
N THR A 538 -15.37 -44.70 41.57
CA THR A 538 -15.77 -43.30 41.29
C THR A 538 -15.36 -42.88 39.89
N THR A 539 -16.11 -41.91 39.33
CA THR A 539 -15.80 -41.30 38.03
C THR A 539 -15.36 -39.87 38.27
N GLU A 540 -14.16 -39.53 37.81
CA GLU A 540 -13.65 -38.17 37.83
C GLU A 540 -13.60 -37.60 36.42
N THR A 541 -13.84 -36.29 36.29
CA THR A 541 -13.89 -35.58 35.01
C THR A 541 -12.72 -34.61 34.88
N PHE A 542 -11.97 -34.75 33.79
CA PHE A 542 -10.89 -33.86 33.41
C PHE A 542 -11.39 -32.86 32.36
N TYR A 543 -11.09 -31.58 32.57
CA TYR A 543 -11.44 -30.52 31.64
C TYR A 543 -10.19 -29.98 30.96
N PHE A 544 -10.25 -29.90 29.62
CA PHE A 544 -9.17 -29.41 28.79
C PHE A 544 -9.61 -28.14 28.09
N ASP A 545 -8.92 -27.04 28.41
CA ASP A 545 -9.07 -25.79 27.67
C ASP A 545 -8.36 -25.91 26.33
N VAL A 546 -9.12 -25.77 25.26
CA VAL A 546 -8.65 -25.78 23.87
C VAL A 546 -8.55 -24.33 23.39
N PRO A 547 -7.32 -23.79 23.23
CA PRO A 547 -7.14 -22.42 22.79
C PRO A 547 -7.56 -22.24 21.33
N TYR A 548 -8.02 -21.04 20.99
CA TYR A 548 -8.50 -20.69 19.65
C TYR A 548 -7.49 -20.97 18.51
N ASP A 549 -6.19 -21.06 18.79
CA ASP A 549 -5.13 -21.27 17.81
C ASP A 549 -4.63 -22.72 17.71
N ALA A 550 -5.19 -23.66 18.48
CA ALA A 550 -4.91 -25.09 18.34
C ALA A 550 -5.53 -25.64 17.04
N VAL A 551 -4.76 -26.36 16.22
CA VAL A 551 -5.25 -26.95 14.95
C VAL A 551 -5.29 -28.48 14.96
N GLY A 552 -4.55 -29.12 15.86
CA GLY A 552 -4.56 -30.55 16.12
C GLY A 552 -4.28 -30.81 17.59
N ILE A 553 -4.93 -31.81 18.18
CA ILE A 553 -4.85 -32.13 19.61
C ILE A 553 -4.82 -33.64 19.75
N ASP A 554 -3.81 -34.14 20.44
CA ASP A 554 -3.60 -35.56 20.70
C ASP A 554 -3.73 -35.83 22.19
N PHE A 555 -4.55 -36.80 22.57
CA PHE A 555 -4.85 -37.12 23.96
C PHE A 555 -4.24 -38.46 24.34
N THR A 556 -3.51 -38.48 25.46
CA THR A 556 -2.83 -39.67 25.93
C THR A 556 -3.07 -39.85 27.42
N LEU A 557 -3.57 -41.02 27.77
CA LEU A 557 -3.76 -41.47 29.15
C LEU A 557 -2.54 -42.26 29.60
N ASN A 558 -1.85 -41.80 30.63
CA ASN A 558 -0.78 -42.55 31.26
C ASN A 558 -1.22 -43.06 32.63
N TYR A 559 -1.36 -44.38 32.73
CA TYR A 559 -1.72 -45.06 33.96
C TYR A 559 -0.50 -45.75 34.54
N SER A 560 -0.23 -45.53 35.82
CA SER A 560 0.79 -46.26 36.57
C SER A 560 0.20 -46.79 37.86
N GLU A 561 0.24 -48.11 38.03
CA GLU A 561 -0.22 -48.77 39.25
C GLU A 561 0.66 -48.36 40.44
N SER A 562 0.05 -47.72 41.44
CA SER A 562 0.77 -47.06 42.53
C SER A 562 0.72 -47.82 43.85
N ASN A 563 -0.20 -48.79 44.04
CA ASN A 563 -0.44 -49.42 45.35
C ASN A 563 -0.22 -50.94 45.47
N GLU A 564 0.20 -51.64 44.42
CA GLU A 564 0.45 -53.10 44.47
C GLU A 564 1.94 -53.44 44.71
N GLY A 565 2.35 -53.57 45.98
CA GLY A 565 3.73 -53.93 46.37
C GLY A 565 4.16 -55.40 46.11
N GLY A 566 3.72 -56.01 45.00
CA GLY A 566 3.88 -57.43 44.67
C GLY A 566 4.69 -57.72 43.39
N VAL A 567 5.20 -58.96 43.26
CA VAL A 567 6.02 -59.44 42.12
C VAL A 567 5.16 -59.72 40.86
N PHE A 568 3.84 -59.57 40.95
CA PHE A 568 2.88 -59.64 39.85
C PHE A 568 1.86 -58.51 40.03
N THR A 569 2.08 -57.35 39.38
CA THR A 569 1.13 -56.23 39.32
C THR A 569 0.15 -56.47 38.17
N THR A 570 -1.14 -56.55 38.45
CA THR A 570 -2.18 -56.76 37.42
C THR A 570 -3.04 -55.52 37.29
N CYS A 571 -2.94 -54.87 36.12
CA CYS A 571 -3.69 -53.66 35.77
C CYS A 571 -5.17 -53.70 36.17
N ASP A 572 -5.66 -52.58 36.69
CA ASP A 572 -7.07 -52.34 36.98
C ASP A 572 -7.90 -52.10 35.73
N ASP A 573 -9.21 -52.37 35.85
CA ASP A 573 -10.17 -52.11 34.79
C ASP A 573 -10.49 -50.61 34.75
N ILE A 574 -10.12 -49.96 33.65
CA ILE A 574 -10.37 -48.53 33.41
C ILE A 574 -11.44 -48.40 32.34
N GLN A 575 -12.38 -47.49 32.56
CA GLN A 575 -13.35 -47.07 31.56
C GLN A 575 -13.23 -45.55 31.34
N THR A 576 -13.02 -45.15 30.08
CA THR A 576 -13.03 -43.74 29.68
C THR A 576 -14.27 -43.41 28.86
N SER A 577 -14.77 -42.19 29.00
CA SER A 577 -15.75 -41.60 28.09
C SER A 577 -15.44 -40.12 27.85
N HIS A 578 -15.79 -39.59 26.68
CA HIS A 578 -15.53 -38.17 26.36
C HIS A 578 -16.82 -37.40 26.05
N ASP A 579 -16.80 -36.10 26.36
CA ASP A 579 -17.84 -35.13 25.99
C ASP A 579 -17.21 -33.98 25.19
N ILE A 580 -17.62 -33.88 23.93
CA ILE A 580 -17.17 -32.88 22.96
C ILE A 580 -18.24 -31.81 22.67
N SER A 581 -19.30 -31.73 23.47
CA SER A 581 -20.43 -30.84 23.21
C SER A 581 -20.08 -29.35 23.25
N GLU A 582 -19.04 -28.98 24.01
CA GLU A 582 -18.48 -27.64 24.08
C GLU A 582 -17.31 -27.39 23.11
N LEU A 583 -16.91 -28.41 22.34
CA LEU A 583 -15.81 -28.30 21.39
C LEU A 583 -16.24 -27.56 20.12
N SER A 584 -15.35 -26.71 19.60
CA SER A 584 -15.56 -26.00 18.34
C SER A 584 -15.83 -26.97 17.18
N SER A 585 -16.83 -26.67 16.34
CA SER A 585 -17.33 -27.56 15.28
C SER A 585 -16.31 -27.90 14.17
N GLU A 586 -15.22 -27.13 14.12
CA GLU A 586 -14.12 -27.20 13.17
C GLU A 586 -13.24 -28.45 13.38
N PHE A 587 -13.22 -29.04 14.59
CA PHE A 587 -12.40 -30.22 14.94
C PHE A 587 -12.96 -31.57 14.46
N ASN A 588 -14.01 -31.56 13.63
CA ASN A 588 -14.68 -32.77 13.11
C ASN A 588 -13.98 -33.45 11.90
N ASN A 589 -12.74 -33.07 11.58
CA ASN A 589 -12.05 -33.52 10.36
C ASN A 589 -10.90 -34.53 10.63
N GLY A 590 -10.59 -34.83 11.89
CA GLY A 590 -9.55 -35.78 12.31
C GLY A 590 -10.04 -37.22 12.55
N PRO A 591 -9.15 -38.14 12.98
CA PRO A 591 -9.48 -39.55 13.26
C PRO A 591 -10.47 -39.74 14.42
N GLY A 592 -10.64 -38.73 15.29
CA GLY A 592 -11.62 -38.73 16.38
C GLY A 592 -11.06 -39.29 17.68
N LEU A 593 -11.85 -39.21 18.74
CA LEU A 593 -11.53 -39.75 20.06
C LEU A 593 -12.11 -41.15 20.24
N ASN A 594 -11.44 -41.97 21.04
CA ASN A 594 -11.86 -43.32 21.38
C ASN A 594 -12.13 -43.44 22.88
N ASP A 595 -13.24 -44.11 23.20
CA ASP A 595 -13.50 -44.59 24.56
C ASP A 595 -12.78 -45.92 24.77
N LEU A 596 -12.00 -46.01 25.83
CA LEU A 596 -11.25 -47.20 26.19
C LEU A 596 -11.97 -47.94 27.32
N SER A 597 -11.93 -49.27 27.29
CA SER A 597 -12.44 -50.10 28.38
C SER A 597 -11.61 -51.38 28.55
N GLY A 598 -11.29 -51.72 29.80
CA GLY A 598 -10.61 -52.95 30.20
C GLY A 598 -9.34 -52.72 31.02
N LYS A 599 -8.56 -53.78 31.22
CA LYS A 599 -7.30 -53.74 31.97
C LYS A 599 -6.21 -52.98 31.21
N LEU A 600 -5.95 -51.72 31.60
CA LEU A 600 -5.01 -50.83 30.91
C LEU A 600 -3.84 -50.45 31.84
N CYS A 601 -2.61 -50.51 31.30
CA CYS A 601 -1.44 -49.96 31.99
C CYS A 601 -0.53 -49.19 31.05
N GLY A 602 0.21 -48.24 31.61
CA GLY A 602 1.16 -47.41 30.88
C GLY A 602 0.44 -46.40 29.99
N THR A 603 1.05 -46.10 28.86
CA THR A 603 0.61 -45.05 27.94
C THR A 603 -0.44 -45.59 26.96
N ASN A 604 -1.64 -45.04 27.00
CA ASN A 604 -2.80 -45.42 26.20
C ASN A 604 -3.28 -44.21 25.39
N ASP A 605 -3.41 -44.40 24.07
CA ASP A 605 -3.85 -43.36 23.15
C ASP A 605 -5.38 -43.21 23.18
N LEU A 606 -5.86 -42.01 23.49
CA LEU A 606 -7.28 -41.66 23.50
C LEU A 606 -7.75 -41.11 22.15
N GLY A 607 -6.82 -40.86 21.22
CA GLY A 607 -7.09 -40.38 19.87
C GLY A 607 -6.80 -38.90 19.67
N THR A 608 -7.02 -38.46 18.43
CA THR A 608 -6.60 -37.14 17.95
C THR A 608 -7.78 -36.39 17.33
N LEU A 609 -7.93 -35.13 17.70
CA LEU A 609 -8.86 -34.18 17.10
C LEU A 609 -8.10 -33.19 16.25
N ALA A 610 -8.59 -32.86 15.05
CA ALA A 610 -7.91 -31.93 14.16
C ALA A 610 -8.90 -31.15 13.29
N THR A 611 -8.53 -29.93 12.92
CA THR A 611 -9.31 -29.12 11.98
C THR A 611 -9.07 -29.49 10.53
N TYR A 612 -8.05 -30.30 10.27
CA TYR A 612 -7.65 -30.79 8.95
C TYR A 612 -7.69 -32.32 8.90
N PRO A 613 -8.06 -32.92 7.76
CA PRO A 613 -7.88 -34.36 7.55
C PRO A 613 -6.40 -34.68 7.32
N ASN A 614 -6.01 -35.95 7.51
CA ASN A 614 -4.63 -36.46 7.34
C ASN A 614 -3.86 -35.74 6.23
N PHE A 615 -2.71 -35.17 6.60
CA PHE A 615 -1.87 -34.41 5.70
C PHE A 615 -1.04 -35.33 4.79
N ALA A 616 -1.16 -35.16 3.48
CA ALA A 616 -0.25 -35.76 2.52
C ALA A 616 0.87 -34.75 2.20
N GLU A 617 2.14 -35.12 2.41
CA GLU A 617 3.28 -34.25 2.13
C GLU A 617 3.30 -33.77 0.67
N ASN A 618 2.86 -34.63 -0.25
CA ASN A 618 2.73 -34.33 -1.67
C ASN A 618 1.26 -34.52 -2.10
N ASP A 619 0.63 -33.47 -2.64
CA ASP A 619 -0.76 -33.47 -3.09
C ASP A 619 -0.97 -32.36 -4.14
N THR A 620 -2.16 -32.26 -4.70
CA THR A 620 -2.51 -31.20 -5.63
C THR A 620 -2.56 -29.84 -4.93
N TYR A 621 -2.27 -28.77 -5.67
CA TYR A 621 -2.35 -27.40 -5.15
C TYR A 621 -3.72 -27.09 -4.54
N GLU A 622 -4.80 -27.48 -5.21
CA GLU A 622 -6.16 -27.26 -4.71
C GLU A 622 -6.41 -27.96 -3.37
N ASN A 623 -5.91 -29.18 -3.20
CA ASN A 623 -6.05 -29.91 -1.94
C ASN A 623 -5.22 -29.26 -0.83
N HIS A 624 -3.99 -28.82 -1.12
CA HIS A 624 -3.18 -28.10 -0.16
C HIS A 624 -3.80 -26.78 0.27
N MET A 625 -4.37 -26.00 -0.65
CA MET A 625 -5.05 -24.75 -0.30
C MET A 625 -6.26 -24.99 0.61
N LYS A 626 -7.07 -26.04 0.34
CA LYS A 626 -8.15 -26.45 1.25
C LYS A 626 -7.64 -26.86 2.64
N ASN A 627 -6.47 -27.48 2.71
CA ASN A 627 -5.86 -27.87 3.99
C ASN A 627 -5.30 -26.65 4.73
N ILE A 628 -4.66 -25.70 4.04
CA ILE A 628 -4.16 -24.45 4.64
C ILE A 628 -5.31 -23.59 5.16
N GLU A 629 -6.40 -23.46 4.40
CA GLU A 629 -7.60 -22.75 4.84
C GLU A 629 -8.14 -23.32 6.15
N ARG A 630 -8.15 -24.65 6.29
CA ARG A 630 -8.55 -25.37 7.52
C ARG A 630 -7.60 -25.17 8.70
N LEU A 631 -6.34 -24.85 8.47
CA LEU A 631 -5.37 -24.51 9.51
C LEU A 631 -5.55 -23.07 10.01
N GLN A 632 -6.13 -22.19 9.19
CA GLN A 632 -6.27 -20.76 9.46
C GLN A 632 -7.68 -20.34 9.90
N VAL A 633 -8.60 -21.29 10.09
CA VAL A 633 -9.97 -20.99 10.52
C VAL A 633 -9.97 -20.33 11.91
N GLU A 634 -10.61 -19.17 12.02
CA GLU A 634 -10.87 -18.53 13.31
C GLU A 634 -11.80 -19.39 14.16
N LYS A 635 -11.35 -19.75 15.36
CA LYS A 635 -12.10 -20.56 16.34
C LYS A 635 -12.41 -19.73 17.58
N GLN A 636 -13.39 -20.16 18.35
CA GLN A 636 -13.57 -19.67 19.72
C GLN A 636 -12.83 -20.59 20.69
N ASP A 637 -12.41 -20.04 21.83
CA ASP A 637 -11.92 -20.87 22.93
C ASP A 637 -13.02 -21.87 23.31
N SER A 638 -12.64 -23.14 23.42
CA SER A 638 -13.57 -24.23 23.68
C SER A 638 -13.02 -25.15 24.76
N SER A 639 -13.87 -26.01 25.32
CA SER A 639 -13.48 -26.96 26.33
C SER A 639 -13.85 -28.39 25.90
N LEU A 640 -13.10 -29.36 26.40
CA LEU A 640 -13.41 -30.78 26.21
C LEU A 640 -13.27 -31.52 27.54
N ALA A 641 -14.18 -32.47 27.79
CA ALA A 641 -14.17 -33.25 29.02
C ALA A 641 -13.90 -34.74 28.77
N PHE A 642 -13.05 -35.35 29.59
CA PHE A 642 -12.88 -36.80 29.68
C PHE A 642 -13.30 -37.28 31.06
N ASN A 643 -14.20 -38.26 31.11
CA ASN A 643 -14.58 -38.96 32.32
C ASN A 643 -13.80 -40.28 32.42
N ILE A 644 -13.19 -40.52 33.56
CA ILE A 644 -12.42 -41.74 33.81
C ILE A 644 -12.97 -42.41 35.07
N GLN A 645 -13.32 -43.68 34.94
CA GLN A 645 -13.69 -44.54 36.06
C GLN A 645 -12.67 -45.67 36.19
N ILE A 646 -12.31 -45.99 37.43
CA ILE A 646 -11.45 -47.11 37.77
C ILE A 646 -12.25 -48.06 38.65
N ASP A 647 -12.26 -49.34 38.28
CA ASP A 647 -12.71 -50.43 39.14
C ASP A 647 -11.44 -51.18 39.59
N ALA A 648 -10.97 -50.86 40.79
CA ALA A 648 -9.75 -51.43 41.35
C ALA A 648 -9.99 -52.90 41.74
N ASP A 649 -9.02 -53.77 41.45
CA ASP A 649 -9.11 -55.17 41.82
C ASP A 649 -8.77 -55.42 43.32
N THR A 650 -8.91 -56.66 43.80
CA THR A 650 -8.75 -56.93 45.22
C THR A 650 -7.29 -56.82 45.65
N GLY A 651 -6.90 -55.66 46.16
CA GLY A 651 -5.58 -55.43 46.76
C GLY A 651 -5.23 -56.43 47.87
N THR A 652 -3.93 -56.51 48.20
CA THR A 652 -3.42 -57.49 49.18
C THR A 652 -4.13 -57.41 50.55
N PRO A 653 -4.25 -58.54 51.31
CA PRO A 653 -5.01 -58.60 52.59
C PRO A 653 -4.56 -57.64 53.71
N LEU A 654 -3.49 -56.87 53.49
CA LEU A 654 -2.89 -55.96 54.48
C LEU A 654 -3.13 -54.47 54.17
N ASN A 655 -3.38 -54.07 52.93
CA ASN A 655 -3.51 -52.65 52.57
C ASN A 655 -4.78 -52.25 51.81
N GLY A 656 -5.48 -53.18 51.15
CA GLY A 656 -6.60 -52.82 50.26
C GLY A 656 -6.16 -51.92 49.09
N ASP A 657 -7.00 -51.84 48.06
CA ASP A 657 -6.87 -50.84 47.01
C ASP A 657 -8.01 -49.83 47.17
N ASN A 658 -7.69 -48.54 47.25
CA ASN A 658 -8.68 -47.48 47.46
C ASN A 658 -8.72 -46.50 46.28
N GLY A 659 -8.01 -46.78 45.19
CA GLY A 659 -7.88 -45.91 44.02
C GLY A 659 -6.44 -45.67 43.58
N GLU A 660 -6.30 -45.02 42.42
CA GLU A 660 -5.04 -44.92 41.69
C GLU A 660 -4.73 -43.50 41.19
N GLU A 661 -3.43 -43.18 41.06
CA GLU A 661 -2.98 -41.93 40.44
C GLU A 661 -2.93 -42.09 38.92
N ILE A 662 -3.75 -41.30 38.22
CA ILE A 662 -3.79 -41.25 36.76
C ILE A 662 -3.27 -39.92 36.27
N SER A 663 -2.32 -39.99 35.34
CA SER A 663 -1.89 -38.84 34.53
C SER A 663 -2.63 -38.85 33.20
N ILE A 664 -3.34 -37.78 32.89
CA ILE A 664 -3.82 -37.53 31.54
C ILE A 664 -3.02 -36.37 30.96
N SER A 665 -2.56 -36.56 29.73
CA SER A 665 -1.79 -35.56 29.01
C SER A 665 -2.43 -35.29 27.67
N TYR A 666 -2.30 -34.06 27.21
CA TYR A 666 -2.63 -33.71 25.85
C TYR A 666 -1.54 -32.84 25.25
N MET A 667 -1.30 -33.07 23.97
CA MET A 667 -0.43 -32.26 23.15
C MET A 667 -1.27 -31.57 22.10
N TYR A 668 -1.14 -30.26 21.96
CA TYR A 668 -1.75 -29.57 20.83
C TYR A 668 -0.70 -28.90 19.94
N PHE A 669 -1.00 -28.91 18.65
CA PHE A 669 -0.19 -28.32 17.59
C PHE A 669 -0.75 -26.93 17.27
N ARG A 670 0.13 -25.93 17.35
CA ARG A 670 -0.14 -24.54 16.97
C ARG A 670 0.48 -24.27 15.60
N TYR A 671 -0.35 -23.86 14.65
CA TYR A 671 0.09 -23.47 13.33
C TYR A 671 0.84 -22.13 13.38
N VAL A 672 2.04 -22.04 12.78
CA VAL A 672 2.84 -20.80 12.71
C VAL A 672 2.98 -20.34 11.27
N SER A 673 3.48 -21.21 10.39
CA SER A 673 3.73 -20.86 8.98
C SER A 673 3.65 -22.09 8.09
N HIS A 674 3.66 -21.87 6.77
CA HIS A 674 3.76 -22.96 5.81
C HIS A 674 4.62 -22.56 4.61
N ASN A 675 5.15 -23.57 3.93
CA ASN A 675 5.87 -23.41 2.67
C ASN A 675 5.30 -24.40 1.64
N LEU A 676 4.95 -23.89 0.47
CA LEU A 676 4.52 -24.66 -0.69
C LEU A 676 5.63 -24.65 -1.74
N THR A 677 6.08 -25.82 -2.15
CA THR A 677 7.08 -25.95 -3.22
C THR A 677 6.55 -26.85 -4.34
N GLN A 678 6.50 -26.35 -5.57
CA GLN A 678 6.02 -27.14 -6.71
C GLN A 678 6.95 -28.32 -6.98
N ILE A 679 6.37 -29.51 -7.15
CA ILE A 679 7.09 -30.72 -7.53
C ILE A 679 7.05 -30.79 -9.07
N LYS A 680 8.22 -30.80 -9.71
CA LYS A 680 8.34 -30.89 -11.17
C LYS A 680 7.90 -32.22 -11.76
#